data_AF-A0A7V9ES54-F1
#
_entry.id   AF-A0A7V9ES54-F1
#
_cell.length_a   1.000
_cell.length_b   1.000
_cell.length_c   1.000
_cell.angle_alpha   90.00
_cell.angle_beta   90.00
_cell.angle_gamma   90.00
#
_symmetry.space_group_name_H-M   'P 1'
#
loop_
_entity.id
_entity.type
_entity.pdbx_description
1 polymer ?
#
loop_
_entity_poly.entity_id
_entity_poly.type
_entity_poly.pdbx_seq_one_letter_code
_entity_poly.pdbx_strand_id
1 'polypeptide(L)'
;MKTTLLLFAAMMTAALPARAQLTASDVQRVIDQAVRRANKIAPNSVIAVTNREGYVLGVWVVRGGEPGLLEVASSVGKAGTASFLSSNANAFTSRTAGFIIQQHFPPGVRNLPPGPLVGVGFSNLPFSDVNRFKKTDFDPAAPLPPGQSPGTLGSPVAATSLNGIPGGVPLYKNGVLVGGIGVTGSGLEFPPTAFIGGPTKDEDIALAGQSGFEPSPEIFGSNVFINGIGLPYVESSAGSTDGAAVTGNEANEYPITASPPAFPYPLATFGGVAGQIRQTIIGDPLPGTINGQPRLTQAEVEGIIALAADRVRTTRAGIRLPIGSRMEVFITVVNNPNAPGIGPTVLGAFRTGDATLFSWDVAVQKARTAVGFSNSTTAFSTRTVGFLAQSHYPPGIDPEGPGPFNGLQEEASGFLRSALPNLVPTPTALLPPFIPPNPQFPNGITIFPGGFPLYRNGQLIGAIGISGDGVDQDDIVGASGTSNFLPPDAIRADRFEFDDTRLPYAKFPRDPDGISGITPVTLPTFSALANSTVELANISMRLKVEAGEKLMIGGFIMTGNEPKRVIVRAIGPSLQAAGIRDALADPSLEIHNASGASMARNLNWQDAQRDELLASGLAPSSDAESALVQTLNPGAYTASMTAPDGQAGVGLLEVYDLDAANATRLANLSARGSVGRSDDVMIGGFIVRGNGAQVRLLVRAVGPSLAAQGITEPLLDPRLEIRDGNGALLAANNDWCETQEAEIRATSLAPPDARESATVISLGSGAYTAILQGNGGTTGVGLLELYRLQ
;
A
#
# COMPACT_ATOMS: atom_id res chain seq x y z
N MET A 1 11.37 3.59 71.19
CA MET A 1 11.31 2.15 70.89
C MET A 1 9.87 1.75 70.64
N LYS A 2 9.51 1.47 69.38
CA LYS A 2 8.41 0.57 68.98
C LYS A 2 8.56 0.31 67.49
N THR A 3 8.72 -0.96 67.17
CA THR A 3 9.15 -1.56 65.91
C THR A 3 7.96 -1.64 64.95
N THR A 4 8.11 -1.15 63.71
CA THR A 4 7.11 -1.34 62.64
C THR A 4 7.61 -2.43 61.69
N LEU A 5 6.82 -3.49 61.59
CA LEU A 5 7.04 -4.70 60.81
C LEU A 5 6.84 -4.39 59.31
N LEU A 6 7.87 -4.61 58.48
CA LEU A 6 7.72 -4.65 57.01
C LEU A 6 7.02 -5.95 56.61
N LEU A 7 5.86 -5.86 55.96
CA LEU A 7 5.25 -6.98 55.23
C LEU A 7 5.84 -7.01 53.81
N PHE A 8 6.63 -8.05 53.51
CA PHE A 8 6.99 -8.41 52.14
C PHE A 8 5.76 -9.00 51.45
N ALA A 9 5.25 -8.32 50.41
CA ALA A 9 4.31 -8.91 49.47
C ALA A 9 5.11 -9.76 48.47
N ALA A 10 5.11 -11.08 48.64
CA ALA A 10 5.58 -12.02 47.62
C ALA A 10 4.55 -12.03 46.48
N MET A 11 4.83 -11.29 45.40
CA MET A 11 4.15 -11.47 44.13
C MET A 11 4.53 -12.85 43.58
N MET A 12 3.58 -13.79 43.58
CA MET A 12 3.66 -14.94 42.69
C MET A 12 3.55 -14.42 41.25
N THR A 13 4.68 -14.31 40.56
CA THR A 13 4.72 -14.18 39.11
C THR A 13 4.28 -15.50 38.51
N ALA A 14 2.99 -15.61 38.16
CA ALA A 14 2.56 -16.66 37.23
C ALA A 14 3.38 -16.46 35.94
N ALA A 15 4.26 -17.41 35.62
CA ALA A 15 4.98 -17.42 34.36
C ALA A 15 3.95 -17.39 33.24
N LEU A 16 4.02 -16.38 32.35
CA LEU A 16 3.27 -16.39 31.10
C LEU A 16 3.56 -17.72 30.39
N PRO A 17 2.55 -18.41 29.82
CA PRO A 17 2.80 -19.64 29.09
C PRO A 17 3.84 -19.35 28.00
N ALA A 18 4.84 -20.22 27.88
CA ALA A 18 5.83 -20.12 26.82
C ALA A 18 5.10 -20.02 25.47
N ARG A 19 5.43 -19.00 24.66
CA ARG A 19 4.84 -18.84 23.33
C ARG A 19 5.06 -20.13 22.54
N ALA A 20 4.04 -20.57 21.81
CA ALA A 20 4.17 -21.73 20.92
C ALA A 20 5.36 -21.51 19.97
N GLN A 21 6.21 -22.54 19.84
CA GLN A 21 7.35 -22.57 18.92
C GLN A 21 7.30 -23.86 18.10
N LEU A 22 7.98 -23.85 16.95
CA LEU A 22 8.14 -25.05 16.12
C LEU A 22 9.22 -25.95 16.75
N THR A 23 8.88 -27.22 17.00
CA THR A 23 9.86 -28.26 17.34
C THR A 23 10.52 -28.80 16.06
N ALA A 24 11.63 -29.53 16.19
CA ALA A 24 12.25 -30.20 15.04
C ALA A 24 11.28 -31.16 14.34
N SER A 25 10.38 -31.83 15.10
CA SER A 25 9.35 -32.70 14.52
C SER A 25 8.27 -31.93 13.76
N ASP A 26 7.92 -30.72 14.22
CA ASP A 26 6.99 -29.85 13.48
C ASP A 26 7.61 -29.43 12.15
N VAL A 27 8.89 -29.01 12.17
CA VAL A 27 9.64 -28.60 10.97
C VAL A 27 9.76 -29.77 9.98
N GLN A 28 10.11 -30.96 10.46
CA GLN A 28 10.16 -32.16 9.64
C GLN A 28 8.80 -32.46 9.00
N ARG A 29 7.70 -32.37 9.76
CA ARG A 29 6.34 -32.61 9.24
C ARG A 29 5.98 -31.63 8.12
N VAL A 30 6.24 -30.34 8.33
CA VAL A 30 6.00 -29.27 7.34
C VAL A 30 6.78 -29.56 6.05
N ILE A 31 8.07 -29.92 6.18
CA ILE A 31 8.92 -30.27 5.04
C ILE A 31 8.41 -31.54 4.35
N ASP A 32 8.11 -32.62 5.08
CA ASP A 32 7.65 -33.89 4.50
C ASP A 32 6.38 -33.70 3.67
N GLN A 33 5.42 -32.93 4.18
CA GLN A 33 4.17 -32.65 3.47
C GLN A 33 4.43 -31.87 2.17
N ALA A 34 5.28 -30.83 2.23
CA ALA A 34 5.69 -30.06 1.06
C ALA A 34 6.47 -30.92 0.05
N VAL A 35 7.44 -31.73 0.49
CA VAL A 35 8.24 -32.63 -0.38
C VAL A 35 7.34 -33.63 -1.12
N ARG A 36 6.37 -34.24 -0.43
CA ARG A 36 5.41 -35.16 -1.06
C ARG A 36 4.61 -34.48 -2.17
N ARG A 37 4.23 -33.21 -1.98
CA ARG A 37 3.57 -32.43 -3.03
C ARG A 37 4.54 -32.06 -4.16
N ALA A 38 5.73 -31.59 -3.82
CA ALA A 38 6.76 -31.19 -4.77
C ALA A 38 7.15 -32.35 -5.71
N ASN A 39 7.28 -33.57 -5.19
CA ASN A 39 7.55 -34.76 -6.00
C ASN A 39 6.53 -35.02 -7.12
N LYS A 40 5.29 -34.55 -6.96
CA LYS A 40 4.25 -34.70 -7.97
C LYS A 40 4.29 -33.61 -9.04
N ILE A 41 4.72 -32.39 -8.71
CA ILE A 41 4.50 -31.22 -9.58
C ILE A 41 5.73 -30.36 -9.89
N ALA A 42 6.76 -30.40 -9.03
CA ALA A 42 8.02 -29.67 -9.16
C ALA A 42 9.15 -30.36 -8.37
N PRO A 43 9.70 -31.49 -8.85
CA PRO A 43 10.71 -32.28 -8.12
C PRO A 43 12.06 -31.57 -7.92
N ASN A 44 12.28 -30.41 -8.55
CA ASN A 44 13.49 -29.61 -8.39
C ASN A 44 13.41 -28.57 -7.26
N SER A 45 12.31 -28.53 -6.51
CA SER A 45 12.06 -27.47 -5.54
C SER A 45 13.06 -27.45 -4.38
N VAL A 46 13.32 -26.25 -3.88
CA VAL A 46 13.97 -26.00 -2.58
C VAL A 46 12.95 -25.40 -1.62
N ILE A 47 12.88 -25.97 -0.42
CA ILE A 47 11.87 -25.65 0.59
C ILE A 47 12.60 -25.14 1.83
N ALA A 48 12.19 -24.00 2.38
CA ALA A 48 12.74 -23.45 3.62
C ALA A 48 11.64 -23.24 4.66
N VAL A 49 11.97 -23.48 5.93
CA VAL A 49 11.11 -23.16 7.07
C VAL A 49 11.83 -22.13 7.94
N THR A 50 11.14 -21.04 8.29
CA THR A 50 11.64 -20.02 9.23
C THR A 50 10.76 -19.98 10.47
N ASN A 51 11.34 -19.63 11.62
CA ASN A 51 10.56 -19.30 12.80
C ASN A 51 10.12 -17.82 12.80
N ARG A 52 9.31 -17.45 13.79
CA ARG A 52 8.80 -16.07 13.95
C ARG A 52 9.91 -15.02 13.98
N GLU A 53 11.04 -15.27 14.64
CA GLU A 53 12.15 -14.30 14.78
C GLU A 53 13.13 -14.30 13.58
N GLY A 54 12.82 -15.06 12.52
CA GLY A 54 13.61 -15.08 11.28
C GLY A 54 14.79 -16.06 11.28
N TYR A 55 14.81 -17.00 12.22
CA TYR A 55 15.76 -18.11 12.18
C TYR A 55 15.33 -19.14 11.15
N VAL A 56 16.24 -19.56 10.29
CA VAL A 56 16.03 -20.69 9.36
C VAL A 56 16.14 -21.99 10.15
N LEU A 57 15.03 -22.74 10.21
CA LEU A 57 14.92 -24.00 10.98
C LEU A 57 15.19 -25.24 10.13
N GLY A 58 15.32 -25.08 8.82
CA GLY A 58 15.62 -26.18 7.90
C GLY A 58 15.49 -25.73 6.44
N VAL A 59 16.37 -26.21 5.58
CA VAL A 59 16.24 -26.13 4.13
C VAL A 59 16.33 -27.53 3.54
N TRP A 60 15.39 -27.88 2.66
CA TRP A 60 15.32 -29.18 2.01
C TRP A 60 15.43 -29.04 0.49
N VAL A 61 16.23 -29.91 -0.13
CA VAL A 61 16.44 -29.96 -1.58
C VAL A 61 15.77 -31.22 -2.12
N VAL A 62 14.60 -31.08 -2.75
CA VAL A 62 13.75 -32.21 -3.18
C VAL A 62 14.46 -33.12 -4.19
N ARG A 63 15.20 -32.52 -5.12
CA ARG A 63 16.04 -33.21 -6.14
C ARG A 63 17.30 -33.86 -5.57
N GLY A 64 17.65 -33.57 -4.32
CA GLY A 64 18.91 -33.92 -3.69
C GLY A 64 20.10 -33.04 -4.09
N GLY A 65 21.21 -33.19 -3.35
CA GLY A 65 22.41 -32.34 -3.46
C GLY A 65 22.30 -31.05 -2.65
N GLU A 66 23.13 -30.06 -2.98
CA GLU A 66 23.11 -28.74 -2.34
C GLU A 66 22.31 -27.73 -3.17
N PRO A 67 21.59 -26.79 -2.51
CA PRO A 67 20.92 -25.71 -3.20
C PRO A 67 21.91 -24.63 -3.63
N GLY A 68 21.60 -23.92 -4.71
CA GLY A 68 22.30 -22.69 -5.07
C GLY A 68 21.96 -21.55 -4.10
N LEU A 69 22.86 -20.56 -4.00
CA LEU A 69 22.71 -19.40 -3.11
C LEU A 69 21.36 -18.70 -3.26
N LEU A 70 20.91 -18.50 -4.50
CA LEU A 70 19.67 -17.79 -4.78
C LEU A 70 18.41 -18.66 -4.59
N GLU A 71 18.54 -19.99 -4.62
CA GLU A 71 17.44 -20.88 -4.25
C GLU A 71 17.19 -20.82 -2.73
N VAL A 72 18.28 -20.79 -1.94
CA VAL A 72 18.19 -20.53 -0.49
C VAL A 72 17.61 -19.14 -0.25
N ALA A 73 18.15 -18.11 -0.90
CA ALA A 73 17.68 -16.75 -0.71
C ALA A 73 16.18 -16.56 -1.03
N SER A 74 15.72 -17.14 -2.15
CA SER A 74 14.31 -17.09 -2.57
C SER A 74 13.41 -17.87 -1.61
N SER A 75 13.73 -19.12 -1.30
CA SER A 75 12.90 -19.94 -0.39
C SER A 75 12.85 -19.37 1.02
N VAL A 76 13.98 -18.93 1.58
CA VAL A 76 14.03 -18.26 2.90
C VAL A 76 13.33 -16.91 2.87
N GLY A 77 13.52 -16.11 1.81
CA GLY A 77 12.87 -14.81 1.65
C GLY A 77 11.34 -14.93 1.60
N LYS A 78 10.80 -15.92 0.85
CA LYS A 78 9.36 -16.22 0.81
C LYS A 78 8.83 -16.68 2.18
N ALA A 79 9.51 -17.62 2.83
CA ALA A 79 9.15 -18.13 4.15
C ALA A 79 9.13 -16.99 5.20
N GLY A 80 10.19 -16.19 5.17
CA GLY A 80 10.41 -15.06 6.04
C GLY A 80 9.42 -13.93 5.81
N THR A 81 9.05 -13.65 4.57
CA THR A 81 8.03 -12.64 4.24
C THR A 81 6.70 -13.00 4.87
N ALA A 82 6.25 -14.24 4.68
CA ALA A 82 4.99 -14.70 5.27
C ALA A 82 5.02 -14.65 6.81
N SER A 83 6.15 -15.01 7.43
CA SER A 83 6.30 -14.98 8.89
C SER A 83 6.47 -13.56 9.46
N PHE A 84 7.07 -12.62 8.72
CA PHE A 84 7.34 -11.26 9.18
C PHE A 84 6.16 -10.32 8.99
N LEU A 85 5.44 -10.43 7.87
CA LEU A 85 4.27 -9.60 7.54
C LEU A 85 2.98 -10.05 8.25
N SER A 86 2.97 -11.25 8.83
CA SER A 86 1.83 -11.76 9.59
C SER A 86 1.91 -11.38 11.08
N SER A 87 0.75 -11.41 11.72
CA SER A 87 0.54 -11.32 13.17
C SER A 87 -0.53 -12.33 13.63
N ASN A 88 -0.93 -12.32 14.89
CA ASN A 88 -2.09 -13.09 15.34
C ASN A 88 -3.44 -12.47 14.91
N ALA A 89 -3.41 -11.27 14.32
CA ALA A 89 -4.59 -10.53 13.87
C ALA A 89 -4.64 -10.33 12.34
N ASN A 90 -3.61 -10.75 11.60
CA ASN A 90 -3.60 -10.78 10.13
C ASN A 90 -2.62 -11.85 9.64
N ALA A 91 -2.99 -12.58 8.58
CA ALA A 91 -2.18 -13.58 7.93
C ALA A 91 -1.94 -13.18 6.48
N PHE A 92 -0.70 -12.85 6.15
CA PHE A 92 -0.25 -12.45 4.82
C PHE A 92 0.74 -13.47 4.25
N THR A 93 0.77 -13.57 2.93
CA THR A 93 1.69 -14.42 2.18
C THR A 93 2.72 -13.58 1.44
N SER A 94 3.70 -14.23 0.81
CA SER A 94 4.56 -13.55 -0.14
C SER A 94 3.78 -12.95 -1.32
N ARG A 95 2.65 -13.55 -1.75
CA ARG A 95 1.74 -12.96 -2.76
C ARG A 95 1.11 -11.66 -2.27
N THR A 96 0.64 -11.62 -1.02
CA THR A 96 0.11 -10.39 -0.42
C THR A 96 1.15 -9.28 -0.47
N ALA A 97 2.41 -9.61 -0.14
CA ALA A 97 3.53 -8.69 -0.26
C ALA A 97 3.72 -8.22 -1.70
N GLY A 98 3.79 -9.16 -2.66
CA GLY A 98 3.90 -8.85 -4.09
C GLY A 98 2.82 -7.89 -4.59
N PHE A 99 1.60 -7.98 -4.08
CA PHE A 99 0.49 -7.12 -4.50
C PHE A 99 0.62 -5.67 -4.01
N ILE A 100 1.11 -5.45 -2.79
CA ILE A 100 1.15 -4.11 -2.14
C ILE A 100 2.44 -3.32 -2.37
N ILE A 101 3.42 -3.92 -3.07
CA ILE A 101 4.72 -3.30 -3.37
C ILE A 101 4.83 -2.77 -4.81
N GLN A 102 3.71 -2.78 -5.55
CA GLN A 102 3.68 -2.40 -6.96
C GLN A 102 3.64 -0.87 -7.14
N GLN A 103 4.24 -0.38 -8.23
CA GLN A 103 4.25 1.05 -8.58
C GLN A 103 2.84 1.60 -8.90
N HIS A 104 1.88 0.71 -9.13
CA HIS A 104 0.46 1.00 -9.26
C HIS A 104 -0.33 0.10 -8.31
N PHE A 105 -1.24 0.69 -7.54
CA PHE A 105 -2.08 -0.05 -6.61
C PHE A 105 -3.58 0.23 -6.82
N PRO A 106 -4.39 -0.79 -7.18
CA PRO A 106 -4.00 -2.18 -7.40
C PRO A 106 -3.12 -2.36 -8.66
N PRO A 107 -2.37 -3.47 -8.73
CA PRO A 107 -1.54 -3.80 -9.88
C PRO A 107 -2.37 -3.88 -11.17
N GLY A 108 -1.81 -3.42 -12.29
CA GLY A 108 -2.46 -3.46 -13.60
C GLY A 108 -3.40 -2.30 -13.91
N VAL A 109 -3.68 -1.41 -12.94
CA VAL A 109 -4.49 -0.21 -13.17
C VAL A 109 -3.58 1.02 -13.27
N ARG A 110 -3.66 1.71 -14.42
CA ARG A 110 -2.83 2.88 -14.73
C ARG A 110 -3.29 4.14 -14.02
N ASN A 111 -2.38 5.12 -13.91
CA ASN A 111 -2.62 6.42 -13.25
C ASN A 111 -3.17 6.28 -11.83
N LEU A 112 -2.67 5.28 -11.10
CA LEU A 112 -2.94 5.10 -9.68
C LEU A 112 -1.67 5.28 -8.87
N PRO A 113 -1.78 5.77 -7.63
CA PRO A 113 -0.61 5.90 -6.77
C PRO A 113 0.04 4.54 -6.50
N PRO A 114 1.32 4.55 -6.10
CA PRO A 114 2.05 3.36 -5.71
C PRO A 114 1.41 2.66 -4.50
N GLY A 115 1.66 1.35 -4.41
CA GLY A 115 1.27 0.54 -3.27
C GLY A 115 1.91 1.02 -1.96
N PRO A 116 1.27 0.72 -0.82
CA PRO A 116 1.65 1.29 0.47
C PRO A 116 3.06 0.90 0.92
N LEU A 117 3.62 -0.20 0.41
CA LEU A 117 4.92 -0.74 0.82
C LEU A 117 5.91 -0.86 -0.35
N VAL A 118 5.74 -0.09 -1.42
CA VAL A 118 6.72 -0.02 -2.52
C VAL A 118 8.13 0.16 -1.96
N GLY A 119 9.05 -0.73 -2.36
CA GLY A 119 10.43 -0.73 -1.88
C GLY A 119 10.69 -1.48 -0.56
N VAL A 120 9.67 -2.07 0.10
CA VAL A 120 9.88 -2.82 1.37
C VAL A 120 10.81 -4.05 1.20
N GLY A 121 10.98 -4.54 -0.02
CA GLY A 121 11.97 -5.58 -0.36
C GLY A 121 13.42 -5.19 -0.05
N PHE A 122 13.71 -3.90 0.15
CA PHE A 122 15.02 -3.39 0.60
C PHE A 122 15.12 -3.29 2.14
N SER A 123 14.24 -3.97 2.87
CA SER A 123 14.35 -4.17 4.31
C SER A 123 14.70 -5.62 4.65
N ASN A 124 15.17 -5.83 5.87
CA ASN A 124 15.68 -7.09 6.40
C ASN A 124 16.81 -7.69 5.54
N LEU A 125 17.56 -6.84 4.84
CA LEU A 125 18.70 -7.24 4.02
C LEU A 125 19.78 -7.92 4.89
N PRO A 126 20.66 -8.76 4.31
CA PRO A 126 21.58 -9.59 5.07
C PRO A 126 22.61 -8.76 5.86
N PHE A 127 22.86 -7.52 5.44
CA PHE A 127 23.76 -6.61 6.12
C PHE A 127 23.10 -5.79 7.23
N SER A 128 21.77 -5.81 7.38
CA SER A 128 21.06 -5.02 8.41
C SER A 128 21.64 -5.30 9.80
N ASP A 129 21.91 -4.22 10.53
CA ASP A 129 22.34 -4.21 11.93
C ASP A 129 21.17 -4.30 12.92
N VAL A 130 19.93 -4.41 12.43
CA VAL A 130 18.71 -4.42 13.26
C VAL A 130 18.08 -5.81 13.28
N ASN A 131 17.57 -6.28 12.14
CA ASN A 131 16.90 -7.57 12.04
C ASN A 131 16.99 -8.12 10.62
N ARG A 132 17.30 -9.41 10.50
CA ARG A 132 17.51 -10.11 9.24
C ARG A 132 17.21 -11.60 9.38
N PHE A 133 17.10 -12.28 8.25
CA PHE A 133 17.07 -13.75 8.22
C PHE A 133 18.45 -14.30 8.55
N LYS A 134 18.48 -15.33 9.41
CA LYS A 134 19.69 -15.77 10.07
C LYS A 134 19.68 -17.26 10.38
N LYS A 135 20.87 -17.83 10.49
CA LYS A 135 21.12 -19.21 10.92
C LYS A 135 20.95 -19.34 12.43
N THR A 136 20.82 -20.58 12.91
CA THR A 136 20.74 -20.92 14.34
C THR A 136 22.12 -21.14 14.97
N ASP A 137 23.19 -20.65 14.34
CA ASP A 137 24.60 -20.86 14.69
C ASP A 137 25.11 -19.81 15.69
N PHE A 138 24.39 -19.65 16.80
CA PHE A 138 24.77 -18.75 17.88
C PHE A 138 24.59 -19.44 19.24
N ASP A 139 25.30 -18.94 20.25
CA ASP A 139 25.08 -19.36 21.64
C ASP A 139 23.95 -18.50 22.26
N PRO A 140 22.75 -19.05 22.53
CA PRO A 140 21.66 -18.31 23.14
C PRO A 140 21.94 -17.90 24.60
N ALA A 141 22.97 -18.48 25.24
CA ALA A 141 23.40 -18.10 26.58
C ALA A 141 24.45 -16.99 26.59
N ALA A 142 25.05 -16.65 25.44
CA ALA A 142 26.05 -15.60 25.37
C ALA A 142 25.41 -14.21 25.63
N PRO A 143 26.09 -13.32 26.37
CA PRO A 143 25.60 -11.97 26.60
C PRO A 143 25.57 -11.19 25.29
N LEU A 144 24.51 -10.42 25.07
CA LEU A 144 24.40 -9.53 23.91
C LEU A 144 25.48 -8.44 24.01
N PRO A 145 26.37 -8.30 23.01
CA PRO A 145 27.33 -7.22 22.96
C PRO A 145 26.67 -5.84 23.02
N PRO A 146 27.28 -4.84 23.69
CA PRO A 146 26.74 -3.49 23.73
C PRO A 146 26.49 -2.93 22.32
N GLY A 147 25.29 -2.38 22.11
CA GLY A 147 24.90 -1.80 20.83
C GLY A 147 24.49 -2.80 19.73
N GLN A 148 24.71 -4.11 19.94
CA GLN A 148 24.23 -5.12 18.99
C GLN A 148 22.72 -5.35 19.16
N SER A 149 21.99 -5.47 18.05
CA SER A 149 20.59 -5.85 18.08
C SER A 149 20.41 -7.37 18.29
N PRO A 150 19.50 -7.84 19.17
CA PRO A 150 19.16 -9.26 19.28
C PRO A 150 18.68 -9.88 17.96
N GLY A 151 18.10 -9.06 17.07
CA GLY A 151 17.65 -9.47 15.73
C GLY A 151 18.78 -9.89 14.79
N THR A 152 20.05 -9.74 15.22
CA THR A 152 21.25 -10.10 14.46
C THR A 152 22.02 -11.29 15.04
N LEU A 153 21.53 -11.93 16.11
CA LEU A 153 22.17 -13.10 16.72
C LEU A 153 22.08 -14.33 15.81
N GLY A 154 23.21 -14.76 15.26
CA GLY A 154 23.32 -15.80 14.24
C GLY A 154 23.85 -15.24 12.92
N SER A 155 24.51 -16.08 12.12
CA SER A 155 25.07 -15.67 10.84
C SER A 155 23.96 -15.27 9.86
N PRO A 156 24.16 -14.18 9.07
CA PRO A 156 23.17 -13.75 8.09
C PRO A 156 22.99 -14.80 6.98
N VAL A 157 21.78 -14.90 6.44
CA VAL A 157 21.51 -15.68 5.22
C VAL A 157 21.77 -14.80 4.01
N ALA A 158 22.79 -15.14 3.22
CA ALA A 158 23.24 -14.33 2.08
C ALA A 158 22.12 -14.10 1.05
N ALA A 159 22.13 -12.91 0.43
CA ALA A 159 21.19 -12.46 -0.60
C ALA A 159 19.69 -12.53 -0.24
N THR A 160 19.32 -12.75 1.02
CA THR A 160 17.91 -12.75 1.44
C THR A 160 17.36 -11.34 1.58
N SER A 161 16.07 -11.21 1.31
CA SER A 161 15.27 -10.04 1.66
C SER A 161 13.79 -10.44 1.72
N LEU A 162 12.91 -9.49 2.02
CA LEU A 162 11.48 -9.72 1.83
C LEU A 162 11.17 -9.89 0.33
N ASN A 163 10.35 -10.89 0.03
CA ASN A 163 10.14 -11.41 -1.32
C ASN A 163 8.64 -11.46 -1.65
N GLY A 164 8.25 -10.78 -2.74
CA GLY A 164 6.87 -10.68 -3.21
C GLY A 164 6.39 -11.81 -4.13
N ILE A 165 7.26 -12.79 -4.44
CA ILE A 165 6.94 -13.89 -5.37
C ILE A 165 6.07 -14.91 -4.64
N PRO A 166 4.94 -15.37 -5.21
CA PRO A 166 4.12 -16.42 -4.62
C PRO A 166 4.92 -17.69 -4.24
N GLY A 167 4.56 -18.32 -3.13
CA GLY A 167 5.24 -19.51 -2.61
C GLY A 167 5.64 -19.44 -1.13
N GLY A 168 5.34 -18.36 -0.43
CA GLY A 168 5.53 -18.22 1.02
C GLY A 168 4.20 -18.13 1.76
N VAL A 169 3.95 -19.00 2.74
CA VAL A 169 2.74 -18.98 3.58
C VAL A 169 3.09 -19.06 5.07
N PRO A 170 2.33 -18.39 5.97
CA PRO A 170 2.65 -18.34 7.38
C PRO A 170 2.25 -19.63 8.12
N LEU A 171 2.96 -20.00 9.17
CA LEU A 171 2.68 -21.19 9.98
C LEU A 171 2.14 -20.78 11.34
N TYR A 172 0.97 -21.28 11.71
CA TYR A 172 0.31 -21.05 12.99
C TYR A 172 0.23 -22.34 13.80
N LYS A 173 0.43 -22.25 15.12
CA LYS A 173 0.24 -23.37 16.05
C LYS A 173 -0.61 -22.89 17.21
N ASN A 174 -1.74 -23.55 17.44
CA ASN A 174 -2.73 -23.17 18.45
C ASN A 174 -3.18 -21.69 18.31
N GLY A 175 -3.40 -21.24 17.07
CA GLY A 175 -3.82 -19.86 16.77
C GLY A 175 -2.73 -18.79 16.92
N VAL A 176 -1.48 -19.18 17.22
CA VAL A 176 -0.35 -18.25 17.35
C VAL A 176 0.58 -18.41 16.15
N LEU A 177 1.00 -17.30 15.55
CA LEU A 177 2.00 -17.29 14.48
C LEU A 177 3.37 -17.77 15.01
N VAL A 178 3.88 -18.87 14.45
CA VAL A 178 5.14 -19.50 14.88
C VAL A 178 6.26 -19.46 13.85
N GLY A 179 5.93 -19.18 12.58
CA GLY A 179 6.92 -19.17 11.50
C GLY A 179 6.31 -19.01 10.12
N GLY A 180 7.02 -19.49 9.11
CA GLY A 180 6.58 -19.52 7.72
C GLY A 180 7.32 -20.59 6.93
N ILE A 181 6.68 -21.11 5.88
CA ILE A 181 7.28 -21.99 4.88
C ILE A 181 7.38 -21.23 3.56
N GLY A 182 8.48 -21.43 2.83
CA GLY A 182 8.73 -20.84 1.53
C GLY A 182 9.28 -21.86 0.54
N VAL A 183 8.81 -21.81 -0.70
CA VAL A 183 9.14 -22.77 -1.75
C VAL A 183 9.63 -22.04 -3.00
N THR A 184 10.66 -22.59 -3.64
CA THR A 184 11.14 -22.14 -4.95
C THR A 184 11.32 -23.32 -5.90
N GLY A 185 10.66 -23.30 -7.05
CA GLY A 185 10.53 -24.48 -7.92
C GLY A 185 11.36 -24.50 -9.21
N SER A 186 11.84 -23.37 -9.75
CA SER A 186 12.38 -23.37 -11.12
C SER A 186 13.35 -22.24 -11.56
N GLY A 187 13.85 -21.35 -10.69
CA GLY A 187 14.81 -20.35 -11.18
C GLY A 187 15.10 -19.17 -10.25
N LEU A 188 16.09 -18.38 -10.65
CA LEU A 188 16.57 -17.17 -9.98
C LEU A 188 15.53 -16.05 -10.12
N GLU A 189 14.83 -15.72 -9.05
CA GLU A 189 13.86 -14.64 -9.07
C GLU A 189 14.12 -13.73 -7.86
N PHE A 190 14.96 -12.71 -8.08
CA PHE A 190 15.30 -11.73 -7.04
C PHE A 190 15.57 -10.35 -7.63
N PRO A 191 14.89 -9.28 -7.19
CA PRO A 191 13.50 -9.20 -6.75
C PRO A 191 12.55 -8.98 -7.96
N PRO A 192 11.30 -9.46 -7.92
CA PRO A 192 10.35 -9.24 -9.01
C PRO A 192 9.91 -7.77 -9.05
N THR A 193 9.82 -7.19 -10.24
CA THR A 193 9.22 -5.85 -10.44
C THR A 193 7.74 -5.92 -10.80
N ALA A 194 7.22 -7.09 -11.18
CA ALA A 194 5.83 -7.29 -11.59
C ALA A 194 5.09 -8.25 -10.66
N PHE A 195 3.81 -7.96 -10.42
CA PHE A 195 2.89 -8.85 -9.71
C PHE A 195 2.60 -10.12 -10.53
N ILE A 196 2.65 -11.29 -9.88
CA ILE A 196 2.37 -12.59 -10.50
C ILE A 196 0.94 -12.99 -10.14
N GLY A 197 0.01 -12.80 -11.07
CA GLY A 197 -1.37 -13.31 -10.96
C GLY A 197 -1.45 -14.82 -11.26
N GLY A 198 -2.53 -15.46 -10.81
CA GLY A 198 -2.80 -16.87 -11.04
C GLY A 198 -2.16 -17.83 -10.03
N PRO A 199 -2.62 -19.09 -9.99
CA PRO A 199 -2.04 -20.14 -9.15
C PRO A 199 -0.60 -20.49 -9.56
N THR A 200 0.24 -20.85 -8.60
CA THR A 200 1.65 -21.26 -8.84
C THR A 200 1.97 -22.58 -8.17
N LYS A 201 2.93 -23.32 -8.74
CA LYS A 201 3.40 -24.60 -8.16
C LYS A 201 4.04 -24.40 -6.79
N ASP A 202 4.79 -23.32 -6.61
CA ASP A 202 5.46 -23.00 -5.34
C ASP A 202 4.43 -22.76 -4.23
N GLU A 203 3.33 -22.05 -4.53
CA GLU A 203 2.26 -21.79 -3.57
C GLU A 203 1.48 -23.05 -3.21
N ASP A 204 1.19 -23.92 -4.19
CA ASP A 204 0.57 -25.23 -3.95
C ASP A 204 1.42 -26.11 -3.02
N ILE A 205 2.73 -26.20 -3.25
CA ILE A 205 3.66 -26.94 -2.40
C ILE A 205 3.73 -26.33 -0.99
N ALA A 206 3.78 -25.00 -0.89
CA ALA A 206 3.81 -24.30 0.38
C ALA A 206 2.53 -24.56 1.20
N LEU A 207 1.37 -24.55 0.54
CA LEU A 207 0.07 -24.86 1.15
C LEU A 207 -0.02 -26.32 1.60
N ALA A 208 0.56 -27.27 0.86
CA ALA A 208 0.67 -28.65 1.32
C ALA A 208 1.51 -28.75 2.61
N GLY A 209 2.63 -28.03 2.68
CA GLY A 209 3.47 -27.92 3.88
C GLY A 209 2.80 -27.21 5.07
N GLN A 210 1.84 -26.30 4.81
CA GLN A 210 1.07 -25.61 5.83
C GLN A 210 0.05 -26.52 6.54
N SER A 211 -0.20 -27.73 6.04
CA SER A 211 -1.30 -28.56 6.53
C SER A 211 -1.17 -28.97 8.01
N GLY A 212 -2.11 -28.53 8.85
CA GLY A 212 -2.08 -28.63 10.31
C GLY A 212 -1.43 -27.44 11.02
N PHE A 213 -1.03 -26.41 10.26
CA PHE A 213 -0.45 -25.15 10.71
C PHE A 213 -1.12 -23.93 10.06
N GLU A 214 -2.37 -24.08 9.62
CA GLU A 214 -3.11 -23.04 8.93
C GLU A 214 -3.49 -21.87 9.86
N PRO A 215 -3.47 -20.61 9.37
CA PRO A 215 -4.12 -19.52 10.08
C PRO A 215 -5.64 -19.73 10.14
N SER A 216 -6.30 -19.03 11.06
CA SER A 216 -7.76 -18.87 10.97
C SER A 216 -8.11 -18.15 9.65
N PRO A 217 -9.11 -18.64 8.88
CA PRO A 217 -9.61 -17.95 7.70
C PRO A 217 -10.10 -16.53 7.98
N GLU A 218 -10.50 -16.23 9.22
CA GLU A 218 -10.97 -14.91 9.65
C GLU A 218 -9.87 -13.85 9.57
N ILE A 219 -8.59 -14.23 9.69
CA ILE A 219 -7.46 -13.31 9.66
C ILE A 219 -6.74 -13.28 8.30
N PHE A 220 -7.25 -13.96 7.28
CA PHE A 220 -6.61 -13.97 5.95
C PHE A 220 -6.52 -12.57 5.36
N GLY A 221 -5.45 -12.33 4.58
CA GLY A 221 -5.27 -11.07 3.85
C GLY A 221 -6.42 -10.71 2.92
N SER A 222 -7.17 -11.71 2.44
CA SER A 222 -8.42 -11.51 1.66
C SER A 222 -9.53 -10.76 2.40
N ASN A 223 -9.42 -10.64 3.73
CA ASN A 223 -10.36 -9.88 4.55
C ASN A 223 -9.81 -8.49 4.93
N VAL A 224 -8.61 -8.14 4.46
CA VAL A 224 -7.98 -6.82 4.67
C VAL A 224 -8.16 -5.97 3.42
N PHE A 225 -8.56 -4.72 3.63
CA PHE A 225 -8.80 -3.75 2.56
C PHE A 225 -7.92 -2.53 2.74
N ILE A 226 -7.20 -2.15 1.68
CA ILE A 226 -6.44 -0.90 1.61
C ILE A 226 -7.07 -0.05 0.52
N ASN A 227 -7.52 1.17 0.86
CA ASN A 227 -8.24 2.06 -0.05
C ASN A 227 -9.47 1.39 -0.73
N GLY A 228 -10.13 0.47 -0.03
CA GLY A 228 -11.26 -0.31 -0.57
C GLY A 228 -10.86 -1.50 -1.45
N ILE A 229 -9.56 -1.75 -1.63
CA ILE A 229 -9.03 -2.88 -2.41
C ILE A 229 -8.70 -4.03 -1.47
N GLY A 230 -9.35 -5.18 -1.68
CA GLY A 230 -9.06 -6.41 -0.95
C GLY A 230 -7.69 -6.98 -1.34
N LEU A 231 -6.90 -7.41 -0.35
CA LEU A 231 -5.58 -7.98 -0.61
C LEU A 231 -5.65 -9.47 -0.96
N PRO A 232 -4.83 -10.00 -1.87
CA PRO A 232 -4.79 -11.44 -2.11
C PRO A 232 -4.13 -12.18 -0.94
N TYR A 233 -4.60 -13.40 -0.66
CA TYR A 233 -3.92 -14.34 0.25
C TYR A 233 -3.18 -15.42 -0.56
N VAL A 234 -3.90 -16.34 -1.22
CA VAL A 234 -3.36 -17.31 -2.18
C VAL A 234 -4.34 -17.48 -3.34
N GLU A 235 -3.86 -17.98 -4.49
CA GLU A 235 -4.70 -18.33 -5.65
C GLU A 235 -4.64 -19.83 -6.00
N SER A 236 -3.74 -20.56 -5.34
CA SER A 236 -3.60 -22.02 -5.42
C SER A 236 -4.40 -22.72 -4.32
N SER A 237 -4.65 -24.01 -4.49
CA SER A 237 -5.26 -24.87 -3.46
C SER A 237 -4.25 -25.93 -3.01
N ALA A 238 -4.32 -26.33 -1.73
CA ALA A 238 -3.45 -27.39 -1.21
C ALA A 238 -3.74 -28.71 -1.94
N GLY A 239 -2.76 -29.21 -2.71
CA GLY A 239 -2.89 -30.50 -3.39
C GLY A 239 -2.64 -31.71 -2.48
N SER A 240 -3.21 -32.87 -2.84
CA SER A 240 -3.03 -34.13 -2.07
C SER A 240 -1.56 -34.57 -1.99
N THR A 241 -1.14 -34.93 -0.78
CA THR A 241 0.18 -35.49 -0.46
C THR A 241 0.21 -37.03 -0.44
N ASP A 242 -0.92 -37.69 -0.70
CA ASP A 242 -1.07 -39.15 -0.56
C ASP A 242 -0.18 -39.94 -1.52
N GLY A 243 0.39 -41.05 -1.02
CA GLY A 243 1.12 -42.04 -1.83
C GLY A 243 2.49 -41.60 -2.36
N ALA A 244 2.92 -40.35 -2.17
CA ALA A 244 4.25 -39.89 -2.57
C ALA A 244 5.29 -40.17 -1.47
N ALA A 245 6.49 -40.61 -1.84
CA ALA A 245 7.62 -40.75 -0.93
C ALA A 245 8.22 -39.36 -0.60
N VAL A 246 8.89 -39.26 0.56
CA VAL A 246 9.78 -38.13 0.86
C VAL A 246 11.14 -38.45 0.23
N THR A 247 11.63 -37.58 -0.66
CA THR A 247 12.91 -37.73 -1.36
C THR A 247 13.76 -36.47 -1.21
N GLY A 248 15.03 -36.54 -1.58
CA GLY A 248 15.97 -35.42 -1.43
C GLY A 248 16.75 -35.49 -0.11
N ASN A 249 17.32 -34.36 0.29
CA ASN A 249 18.10 -34.24 1.53
C ASN A 249 18.00 -32.82 2.12
N GLU A 250 18.36 -32.70 3.40
CA GLU A 250 18.63 -31.41 4.05
C GLU A 250 19.85 -30.73 3.40
N ALA A 251 19.83 -29.42 3.30
CA ALA A 251 21.00 -28.64 2.92
C ALA A 251 21.97 -28.57 4.11
N ASN A 252 23.26 -28.83 3.88
CA ASN A 252 24.25 -28.98 4.96
C ASN A 252 24.35 -27.76 5.89
N GLU A 253 24.17 -26.54 5.37
CA GLU A 253 24.25 -25.30 6.15
C GLU A 253 22.98 -24.98 6.96
N TYR A 254 21.89 -25.68 6.70
CA TYR A 254 20.56 -25.40 7.26
C TYR A 254 19.86 -26.69 7.68
N PRO A 255 20.42 -27.44 8.65
CA PRO A 255 19.84 -28.69 9.11
C PRO A 255 18.48 -28.45 9.76
N ILE A 256 17.65 -29.50 9.80
CA ILE A 256 16.37 -29.45 10.51
C ILE A 256 16.63 -29.33 12.01
N THR A 257 16.11 -28.26 12.60
CA THR A 257 16.28 -27.96 14.02
C THR A 257 14.99 -27.41 14.64
N ALA A 258 14.90 -27.46 15.96
CA ALA A 258 13.86 -26.77 16.69
C ALA A 258 14.11 -25.26 16.70
N SER A 259 13.05 -24.48 16.95
CA SER A 259 13.21 -23.06 17.23
C SER A 259 14.20 -22.84 18.38
N PRO A 260 15.18 -21.93 18.26
CA PRO A 260 16.01 -21.54 19.37
C PRO A 260 15.16 -20.99 20.54
N PRO A 261 15.68 -21.03 21.78
CA PRO A 261 15.05 -20.37 22.91
C PRO A 261 14.75 -18.90 22.58
N ALA A 262 13.56 -18.43 22.94
CA ALA A 262 13.17 -17.05 22.70
C ALA A 262 14.11 -16.09 23.47
N PHE A 263 14.57 -15.04 22.80
CA PHE A 263 15.34 -14.00 23.46
C PHE A 263 14.48 -13.31 24.54
N PRO A 264 14.99 -13.13 25.78
CA PRO A 264 14.22 -12.59 26.89
C PRO A 264 14.13 -11.06 26.82
N TYR A 265 13.37 -10.54 25.85
CA TYR A 265 13.17 -9.09 25.70
C TYR A 265 12.56 -8.48 26.97
N PRO A 266 13.15 -7.41 27.55
CA PRO A 266 12.57 -6.73 28.70
C PRO A 266 11.18 -6.21 28.40
N LEU A 267 10.25 -6.40 29.34
CA LEU A 267 8.91 -5.82 29.26
C LEU A 267 8.91 -4.42 29.85
N ALA A 268 8.24 -3.49 29.18
CA ALA A 268 8.07 -2.12 29.64
C ALA A 268 6.68 -1.59 29.30
N THR A 269 6.28 -0.50 29.95
CA THR A 269 5.05 0.23 29.63
C THR A 269 5.39 1.68 29.34
N PHE A 270 5.02 2.15 28.15
CA PHE A 270 5.20 3.52 27.71
C PHE A 270 3.85 4.06 27.24
N GLY A 271 3.48 5.28 27.62
CA GLY A 271 2.19 5.88 27.19
C GLY A 271 0.95 5.04 27.57
N GLY A 272 1.04 4.22 28.62
CA GLY A 272 -0.01 3.27 29.00
C GLY A 272 -0.12 2.00 28.13
N VAL A 273 0.80 1.78 27.18
CA VAL A 273 0.87 0.58 26.34
C VAL A 273 2.00 -0.33 26.82
N ALA A 274 1.66 -1.59 27.12
CA ALA A 274 2.63 -2.61 27.46
C ALA A 274 3.30 -3.17 26.20
N GLY A 275 4.60 -3.48 26.28
CA GLY A 275 5.34 -3.99 25.14
C GLY A 275 6.73 -4.49 25.49
N GLN A 276 7.54 -4.74 24.46
CA GLN A 276 8.89 -5.28 24.56
C GLN A 276 9.92 -4.23 24.17
N ILE A 277 10.98 -4.09 24.96
CA ILE A 277 12.20 -3.36 24.57
C ILE A 277 13.00 -4.27 23.63
N ARG A 278 12.99 -3.96 22.33
CA ARG A 278 13.65 -4.75 21.28
C ARG A 278 15.09 -4.28 21.06
N GLN A 279 15.38 -3.01 21.33
CA GLN A 279 16.73 -2.47 21.51
C GLN A 279 16.73 -1.57 22.74
N THR A 280 17.78 -1.67 23.55
CA THR A 280 17.93 -0.95 24.82
C THR A 280 17.69 0.55 24.66
N ILE A 281 16.98 1.13 25.62
CA ILE A 281 16.72 2.57 25.66
C ILE A 281 17.90 3.28 26.33
N ILE A 282 18.58 4.17 25.61
CA ILE A 282 19.77 4.89 26.05
C ILE A 282 19.72 6.35 25.60
N GLY A 283 20.54 7.21 26.20
CA GLY A 283 20.85 8.52 25.63
C GLY A 283 21.81 8.41 24.45
N ASP A 284 21.95 9.47 23.67
CA ASP A 284 22.95 9.56 22.60
C ASP A 284 24.36 9.33 23.18
N PRO A 285 25.07 8.26 22.79
CA PRO A 285 26.35 7.91 23.38
C PRO A 285 27.50 8.79 22.87
N LEU A 286 27.28 9.60 21.84
CA LEU A 286 28.31 10.47 21.29
C LEU A 286 28.59 11.66 22.23
N PRO A 287 29.85 12.09 22.39
CA PRO A 287 30.17 13.24 23.22
C PRO A 287 29.79 14.56 22.55
N GLY A 288 29.84 15.64 23.35
CA GLY A 288 29.71 17.02 22.85
C GLY A 288 28.29 17.46 22.53
N THR A 289 28.18 18.45 21.66
CA THR A 289 26.91 19.08 21.24
C THR A 289 26.75 19.01 19.72
N ILE A 290 25.52 19.14 19.25
CA ILE A 290 25.21 19.33 17.82
C ILE A 290 24.97 20.82 17.62
N ASN A 291 25.95 21.52 17.05
CA ASN A 291 25.88 22.97 16.81
C ASN A 291 25.46 23.76 18.06
N GLY A 292 26.04 23.42 19.23
CA GLY A 292 25.74 24.05 20.51
C GLY A 292 24.49 23.52 21.22
N GLN A 293 23.70 22.65 20.60
CA GLN A 293 22.57 21.99 21.26
C GLN A 293 23.01 20.69 21.96
N PRO A 294 22.51 20.41 23.17
CA PRO A 294 22.74 19.12 23.80
C PRO A 294 22.23 17.99 22.90
N ARG A 295 22.80 16.79 23.05
CA ARG A 295 22.30 15.57 22.39
C ARG A 295 21.05 15.04 23.11
N LEU A 296 20.39 14.01 22.56
CA LEU A 296 19.23 13.40 23.19
C LEU A 296 19.63 12.66 24.47
N THR A 297 18.97 12.94 25.59
CA THR A 297 19.14 12.17 26.84
C THR A 297 18.27 10.91 26.84
N GLN A 298 18.58 9.94 27.70
CA GLN A 298 17.75 8.73 27.84
C GLN A 298 16.30 9.08 28.20
N ALA A 299 16.10 10.01 29.14
CA ALA A 299 14.76 10.44 29.56
C ALA A 299 13.96 11.08 28.41
N GLU A 300 14.63 11.80 27.50
CA GLU A 300 13.99 12.34 26.31
C GLU A 300 13.61 11.25 25.31
N VAL A 301 14.46 10.24 25.13
CA VAL A 301 14.14 9.07 24.30
C VAL A 301 12.94 8.32 24.86
N GLU A 302 12.90 8.09 26.18
CA GLU A 302 11.74 7.51 26.88
C GLU A 302 10.48 8.36 26.69
N GLY A 303 10.59 9.68 26.78
CA GLY A 303 9.47 10.61 26.57
C GLY A 303 8.92 10.59 25.13
N ILE A 304 9.81 10.55 24.13
CA ILE A 304 9.43 10.42 22.71
C ILE A 304 8.68 9.11 22.48
N ILE A 305 9.20 7.99 23.01
CA ILE A 305 8.55 6.68 22.92
C ILE A 305 7.20 6.68 23.65
N ALA A 306 7.11 7.30 24.83
CA ALA A 306 5.87 7.39 25.60
C ALA A 306 4.77 8.16 24.88
N LEU A 307 5.09 9.28 24.23
CA LEU A 307 4.11 10.06 23.47
C LEU A 307 3.60 9.31 22.23
N ALA A 308 4.50 8.63 21.52
CA ALA A 308 4.11 7.78 20.40
C ALA A 308 3.25 6.59 20.87
N ALA A 309 3.65 5.92 21.95
CA ALA A 309 2.90 4.79 22.50
C ALA A 309 1.50 5.19 23.02
N ASP A 310 1.35 6.38 23.60
CA ASP A 310 0.03 6.89 23.99
C ASP A 310 -0.87 7.09 22.77
N ARG A 311 -0.33 7.52 21.62
CA ARG A 311 -1.09 7.58 20.36
C ARG A 311 -1.47 6.19 19.84
N VAL A 312 -0.56 5.21 19.93
CA VAL A 312 -0.86 3.81 19.58
C VAL A 312 -2.08 3.30 20.35
N ARG A 313 -2.19 3.66 21.63
CA ARG A 313 -3.29 3.26 22.50
C ARG A 313 -4.66 3.65 21.95
N THR A 314 -4.79 4.73 21.18
CA THR A 314 -6.09 5.15 20.62
C THR A 314 -6.25 4.85 19.14
N THR A 315 -5.16 4.62 18.42
CA THR A 315 -5.19 4.52 16.95
C THR A 315 -5.61 3.13 16.46
N ARG A 316 -6.58 3.09 15.55
CA ARG A 316 -7.05 1.89 14.85
C ARG A 316 -6.03 1.42 13.83
N ALA A 317 -5.78 0.10 13.81
CA ALA A 317 -4.95 -0.57 12.81
C ALA A 317 -5.51 -0.44 11.39
N GLY A 318 -4.63 -0.32 10.39
CA GLY A 318 -5.00 -0.43 8.98
C GLY A 318 -5.22 -1.88 8.54
N ILE A 319 -4.43 -2.82 9.06
CA ILE A 319 -4.37 -4.21 8.56
C ILE A 319 -4.87 -5.29 9.52
N ARG A 320 -5.18 -4.97 10.78
CA ARG A 320 -5.59 -5.98 11.78
C ARG A 320 -7.06 -6.33 11.72
N LEU A 321 -7.35 -7.59 12.02
CA LEU A 321 -8.68 -8.17 12.11
C LEU A 321 -8.97 -8.68 13.53
N PRO A 322 -10.22 -8.54 14.01
CA PRO A 322 -11.35 -7.89 13.35
C PRO A 322 -11.14 -6.38 13.17
N ILE A 323 -11.81 -5.81 12.17
CA ILE A 323 -11.78 -4.37 11.84
C ILE A 323 -12.12 -3.57 13.10
N GLY A 324 -11.31 -2.54 13.39
CA GLY A 324 -11.46 -1.75 14.61
C GLY A 324 -10.44 -2.10 15.70
N SER A 325 -9.68 -3.19 15.51
CA SER A 325 -8.54 -3.51 16.37
C SER A 325 -7.55 -2.36 16.44
N ARG A 326 -6.96 -2.17 17.63
CA ARG A 326 -5.91 -1.18 17.84
C ARG A 326 -4.65 -1.56 17.06
N MET A 327 -3.92 -0.56 16.59
CA MET A 327 -2.64 -0.79 15.93
C MET A 327 -1.59 -1.28 16.93
N GLU A 328 -0.63 -2.03 16.40
CA GLU A 328 0.58 -2.46 17.07
C GLU A 328 1.78 -2.12 16.16
N VAL A 329 2.84 -1.57 16.76
CA VAL A 329 3.98 -1.03 16.01
C VAL A 329 5.29 -1.24 16.74
N PHE A 330 6.36 -1.09 15.97
CA PHE A 330 7.67 -0.69 16.47
C PHE A 330 7.79 0.82 16.51
N ILE A 331 8.26 1.34 17.64
CA ILE A 331 8.55 2.74 17.90
C ILE A 331 10.05 2.85 18.13
N THR A 332 10.76 3.53 17.25
CA THR A 332 12.22 3.62 17.27
C THR A 332 12.69 5.07 17.30
N VAL A 333 13.72 5.35 18.10
CA VAL A 333 14.41 6.65 18.12
C VAL A 333 15.88 6.44 17.74
N VAL A 334 16.42 7.32 16.90
CA VAL A 334 17.84 7.34 16.51
C VAL A 334 18.44 8.73 16.77
N ASN A 335 19.76 8.79 17.00
CA ASN A 335 20.46 10.07 17.13
C ASN A 335 20.71 10.75 15.78
N ASN A 336 21.18 12.00 15.80
CA ASN A 336 21.91 12.58 14.69
C ASN A 336 23.41 12.54 15.01
N PRO A 337 24.23 11.74 14.29
CA PRO A 337 25.67 11.72 14.50
C PRO A 337 26.34 13.09 14.28
N ASN A 338 25.77 13.91 13.39
CA ASN A 338 26.32 15.18 12.93
C ASN A 338 27.73 15.04 12.35
N ALA A 339 28.00 13.92 11.67
CA ALA A 339 29.28 13.60 11.06
C ALA A 339 29.05 12.87 9.72
N PRO A 340 29.73 13.27 8.62
CA PRO A 340 29.60 12.59 7.33
C PRO A 340 29.96 11.11 7.40
N GLY A 341 29.19 10.26 6.71
CA GLY A 341 29.46 8.82 6.59
C GLY A 341 29.24 7.99 7.86
N ILE A 342 28.81 8.59 8.96
CA ILE A 342 28.47 7.88 10.20
C ILE A 342 26.97 7.66 10.26
N GLY A 343 26.55 6.40 10.35
CA GLY A 343 25.14 6.03 10.47
C GLY A 343 24.52 6.41 11.83
N PRO A 344 23.25 6.82 11.87
CA PRO A 344 22.53 7.02 13.12
C PRO A 344 22.50 5.76 14.00
N THR A 345 22.86 5.94 15.27
CA THR A 345 22.76 4.91 16.31
C THR A 345 21.32 4.81 16.79
N VAL A 346 20.82 3.59 16.95
CA VAL A 346 19.51 3.35 17.57
C VAL A 346 19.61 3.61 19.06
N LEU A 347 18.85 4.59 19.55
CA LEU A 347 18.78 4.96 20.96
C LEU A 347 17.71 4.17 21.71
N GLY A 348 16.81 3.51 20.98
CA GLY A 348 15.80 2.63 21.55
C GLY A 348 14.83 2.11 20.50
N ALA A 349 14.34 0.89 20.71
CA ALA A 349 13.25 0.33 19.92
C ALA A 349 12.25 -0.38 20.84
N PHE A 350 11.00 0.06 20.84
CA PHE A 350 9.91 -0.50 21.63
C PHE A 350 8.87 -1.11 20.70
N ARG A 351 8.46 -2.35 20.97
CA ARG A 351 7.43 -3.07 20.21
C ARG A 351 6.18 -3.21 21.06
N THR A 352 5.05 -2.76 20.55
CA THR A 352 3.75 -2.98 21.16
C THR A 352 3.18 -4.34 20.70
N GLY A 353 2.48 -5.02 21.61
CA GLY A 353 1.76 -6.27 21.32
C GLY A 353 2.55 -7.29 20.51
N ASP A 354 1.95 -7.75 19.41
CA ASP A 354 2.54 -8.71 18.47
C ASP A 354 2.82 -8.11 17.09
N ALA A 355 3.11 -6.80 17.02
CA ALA A 355 3.43 -6.06 15.79
C ALA A 355 4.28 -6.87 14.79
N THR A 356 4.00 -6.72 13.51
CA THR A 356 4.70 -7.39 12.41
C THR A 356 6.22 -7.21 12.51
N LEU A 357 7.01 -8.27 12.27
CA LEU A 357 8.44 -8.26 12.60
C LEU A 357 9.34 -7.65 11.52
N PHE A 358 8.86 -7.53 10.29
CA PHE A 358 9.55 -6.71 9.28
C PHE A 358 9.65 -5.25 9.76
N SER A 359 8.63 -4.80 10.50
CA SER A 359 8.50 -3.44 10.99
C SER A 359 9.61 -3.02 11.96
N TRP A 360 10.35 -3.96 12.55
CA TRP A 360 11.50 -3.63 13.39
C TRP A 360 12.60 -2.94 12.59
N ASP A 361 13.03 -3.56 11.50
CA ASP A 361 14.08 -3.02 10.64
C ASP A 361 13.59 -1.76 9.92
N VAL A 362 12.34 -1.79 9.45
CA VAL A 362 11.69 -0.66 8.77
C VAL A 362 11.52 0.56 9.68
N ALA A 363 11.14 0.40 10.97
CA ALA A 363 11.04 1.53 11.89
C ALA A 363 12.40 2.25 12.06
N VAL A 364 13.49 1.48 12.14
CA VAL A 364 14.85 2.04 12.16
C VAL A 364 15.21 2.70 10.82
N GLN A 365 14.90 2.06 9.68
CA GLN A 365 15.12 2.66 8.35
C GLN A 365 14.38 3.99 8.22
N LYS A 366 13.12 4.08 8.69
CA LYS A 366 12.33 5.31 8.65
C LYS A 366 12.99 6.44 9.44
N ALA A 367 13.44 6.15 10.66
CA ALA A 367 14.14 7.12 11.50
C ALA A 367 15.45 7.57 10.85
N ARG A 368 16.27 6.63 10.35
CA ARG A 368 17.54 6.92 9.65
C ARG A 368 17.35 7.74 8.38
N THR A 369 16.30 7.42 7.61
CA THR A 369 15.92 8.18 6.41
C THR A 369 15.56 9.62 6.78
N ALA A 370 14.74 9.83 7.81
CA ALA A 370 14.38 11.17 8.26
C ALA A 370 15.60 12.00 8.70
N VAL A 371 16.61 11.41 9.35
CA VAL A 371 17.88 12.08 9.65
C VAL A 371 18.67 12.38 8.38
N GLY A 372 18.83 11.39 7.49
CA GLY A 372 19.69 11.51 6.30
C GLY A 372 19.22 12.52 5.27
N PHE A 373 17.91 12.81 5.24
CA PHE A 373 17.30 13.73 4.27
C PHE A 373 16.88 15.07 4.89
N SER A 374 17.18 15.31 6.16
CA SER A 374 16.87 16.56 6.87
C SER A 374 18.13 17.33 7.25
N ASN A 375 18.02 18.65 7.34
CA ASN A 375 19.09 19.56 7.75
C ASN A 375 18.52 20.84 8.40
N SER A 376 19.32 21.89 8.56
CA SER A 376 18.90 23.15 9.18
C SER A 376 17.97 24.02 8.31
N THR A 377 17.86 23.73 7.02
CA THR A 377 17.02 24.48 6.06
C THR A 377 15.82 23.68 5.55
N THR A 378 15.81 22.37 5.79
CA THR A 378 14.79 21.47 5.23
C THR A 378 14.57 20.28 6.16
N ALA A 379 13.31 20.01 6.51
CA ALA A 379 12.88 18.90 7.34
C ALA A 379 11.96 17.99 6.54
N PHE A 380 12.47 16.81 6.17
CA PHE A 380 11.75 15.81 5.39
C PHE A 380 11.31 14.66 6.29
N SER A 381 10.02 14.30 6.19
CA SER A 381 9.56 13.02 6.69
C SER A 381 9.84 11.93 5.66
N THR A 382 9.73 10.66 6.04
CA THR A 382 9.86 9.56 5.07
C THR A 382 8.75 9.58 4.03
N ARG A 383 7.58 10.18 4.32
CA ARG A 383 6.54 10.43 3.31
C ARG A 383 7.02 11.40 2.24
N THR A 384 7.71 12.47 2.62
CA THR A 384 8.30 13.42 1.66
C THR A 384 9.33 12.73 0.78
N VAL A 385 10.27 11.99 1.40
CA VAL A 385 11.31 11.26 0.68
C VAL A 385 10.68 10.26 -0.28
N GLY A 386 9.65 9.54 0.18
CA GLY A 386 8.85 8.64 -0.62
C GLY A 386 8.20 9.27 -1.83
N PHE A 387 7.53 10.41 -1.63
CA PHE A 387 6.86 11.14 -2.69
C PHE A 387 7.83 11.56 -3.81
N LEU A 388 9.04 11.98 -3.45
CA LEU A 388 10.10 12.37 -4.38
C LEU A 388 10.87 11.17 -4.97
N ALA A 389 10.71 9.98 -4.42
CA ALA A 389 11.41 8.76 -4.84
C ALA A 389 10.62 7.91 -5.85
N GLN A 390 9.41 8.35 -6.24
CA GLN A 390 8.57 7.57 -7.14
C GLN A 390 9.09 7.55 -8.58
N SER A 391 8.80 6.44 -9.26
CA SER A 391 9.14 6.23 -10.67
C SER A 391 8.38 7.17 -11.63
N HIS A 392 7.24 7.69 -11.17
CA HIS A 392 6.44 8.72 -11.82
C HIS A 392 6.15 9.85 -10.82
N TYR A 393 6.37 11.09 -11.23
CA TYR A 393 6.18 12.26 -10.39
C TYR A 393 5.33 13.33 -11.11
N PRO A 394 4.23 13.83 -10.50
CA PRO A 394 3.66 13.36 -9.24
C PRO A 394 3.17 11.91 -9.30
N PRO A 395 3.17 11.17 -8.17
CA PRO A 395 2.76 9.78 -8.15
C PRO A 395 1.32 9.60 -8.65
N GLY A 396 1.09 8.59 -9.50
CA GLY A 396 -0.21 8.31 -10.12
C GLY A 396 -0.48 9.05 -11.43
N ILE A 397 0.53 9.65 -12.05
CA ILE A 397 0.44 10.26 -13.39
C ILE A 397 1.51 9.62 -14.29
N ASP A 398 1.14 8.53 -14.97
CA ASP A 398 2.07 7.67 -15.70
C ASP A 398 2.87 8.35 -16.84
N PRO A 399 2.34 9.37 -17.54
CA PRO A 399 3.11 10.07 -18.57
C PRO A 399 4.31 10.86 -18.05
N GLU A 400 4.37 11.15 -16.74
CA GLU A 400 5.42 11.99 -16.18
C GLU A 400 6.68 11.19 -15.81
N GLY A 401 7.81 11.90 -15.81
CA GLY A 401 9.12 11.35 -15.47
C GLY A 401 9.28 11.03 -13.98
N PRO A 402 10.41 10.42 -13.58
CA PRO A 402 10.67 10.05 -12.20
C PRO A 402 10.98 11.26 -11.31
N GLY A 403 10.66 11.13 -10.01
CA GLY A 403 11.03 12.12 -9.01
C GLY A 403 12.55 12.17 -8.76
N PRO A 404 13.05 13.25 -8.12
CA PRO A 404 14.50 13.50 -7.99
C PRO A 404 15.22 12.48 -7.11
N PHE A 405 14.50 11.77 -6.23
CA PHE A 405 15.05 10.74 -5.34
C PHE A 405 14.85 9.32 -5.87
N ASN A 406 14.28 9.16 -7.08
CA ASN A 406 14.10 7.85 -7.68
C ASN A 406 15.45 7.12 -7.80
N GLY A 407 15.51 5.88 -7.32
CA GLY A 407 16.71 5.04 -7.30
C GLY A 407 17.63 5.20 -6.08
N LEU A 408 17.38 6.15 -5.18
CA LEU A 408 18.22 6.34 -3.98
C LEU A 408 18.06 5.22 -2.95
N GLN A 409 16.91 4.54 -2.91
CA GLN A 409 16.69 3.42 -2.00
C GLN A 409 17.57 2.23 -2.36
N GLU A 410 17.66 1.94 -3.65
CA GLU A 410 18.50 0.92 -4.24
C GLU A 410 19.97 1.24 -4.00
N GLU A 411 20.38 2.48 -4.26
CA GLU A 411 21.75 2.95 -4.04
C GLU A 411 22.17 2.81 -2.57
N ALA A 412 21.33 3.26 -1.63
CA ALA A 412 21.60 3.11 -0.20
C ALA A 412 21.69 1.64 0.23
N SER A 413 20.98 0.75 -0.47
CA SER A 413 20.94 -0.69 -0.23
C SER A 413 22.08 -1.46 -0.93
N GLY A 414 23.02 -0.78 -1.60
CA GLY A 414 24.18 -1.40 -2.24
C GLY A 414 23.97 -1.81 -3.71
N PHE A 415 22.93 -1.30 -4.37
CA PHE A 415 22.63 -1.57 -5.78
C PHE A 415 22.98 -0.36 -6.68
N LEU A 416 23.34 -0.62 -7.94
CA LEU A 416 23.63 0.45 -8.90
C LEU A 416 22.36 1.18 -9.33
N ARG A 417 22.32 2.50 -9.15
CA ARG A 417 21.22 3.38 -9.61
C ARG A 417 20.97 3.29 -11.12
N SER A 418 22.03 3.07 -11.92
CA SER A 418 21.96 2.91 -13.38
C SER A 418 21.37 1.58 -13.84
N ALA A 419 21.17 0.61 -12.94
CA ALA A 419 20.55 -0.67 -13.26
C ALA A 419 19.01 -0.60 -13.26
N LEU A 420 18.41 0.56 -12.94
CA LEU A 420 16.96 0.75 -12.96
C LEU A 420 16.47 1.29 -14.32
N PRO A 421 15.32 0.83 -14.85
CA PRO A 421 14.41 -0.18 -14.29
C PRO A 421 14.83 -1.64 -14.55
N ASN A 422 15.95 -1.85 -15.23
CA ASN A 422 16.41 -3.14 -15.77
C ASN A 422 17.13 -4.05 -14.76
N LEU A 423 16.70 -4.10 -13.50
CA LEU A 423 17.08 -5.17 -12.58
C LEU A 423 16.39 -6.47 -13.01
N VAL A 424 16.77 -6.98 -14.18
CA VAL A 424 16.37 -8.28 -14.71
C VAL A 424 17.48 -9.26 -14.28
N PRO A 425 17.19 -10.22 -13.38
CA PRO A 425 18.13 -11.29 -13.08
C PRO A 425 18.21 -12.16 -14.32
N THR A 426 19.27 -12.03 -15.12
CA THR A 426 19.56 -13.06 -16.12
C THR A 426 20.31 -14.21 -15.44
N PRO A 427 20.13 -15.47 -15.87
CA PRO A 427 20.82 -16.62 -15.30
C PRO A 427 22.37 -16.51 -15.34
N THR A 428 22.90 -15.58 -16.12
CA THR A 428 24.32 -15.34 -16.35
C THR A 428 24.82 -14.01 -15.78
N ALA A 429 23.94 -13.09 -15.36
CA ALA A 429 24.38 -11.90 -14.64
C ALA A 429 24.76 -12.31 -13.22
N LEU A 430 26.06 -12.30 -12.93
CA LEU A 430 26.56 -12.07 -11.59
C LEU A 430 25.71 -10.95 -10.98
N LEU A 431 25.19 -11.14 -9.76
CA LEU A 431 24.52 -10.11 -8.97
C LEU A 431 25.14 -8.74 -9.33
N PRO A 432 24.36 -7.71 -9.71
CA PRO A 432 24.92 -6.39 -10.00
C PRO A 432 25.92 -6.08 -8.90
N PRO A 433 27.15 -5.64 -9.22
CA PRO A 433 28.29 -5.68 -8.29
C PRO A 433 27.82 -5.09 -6.97
N PHE A 434 27.75 -5.94 -5.93
CA PHE A 434 27.27 -5.53 -4.63
C PHE A 434 28.23 -4.46 -4.13
N ILE A 435 27.80 -3.20 -4.22
CA ILE A 435 28.57 -2.09 -3.66
C ILE A 435 28.39 -2.20 -2.15
N PRO A 436 29.45 -2.01 -1.35
CA PRO A 436 29.29 -1.93 0.09
C PRO A 436 28.12 -0.98 0.44
N PRO A 437 27.15 -1.42 1.26
CA PRO A 437 26.00 -0.58 1.60
C PRO A 437 26.47 0.73 2.19
N ASN A 438 25.71 1.80 1.95
CA ASN A 438 26.11 3.13 2.39
C ASN A 438 26.29 3.12 3.92
N PRO A 439 27.48 3.45 4.46
CA PRO A 439 27.73 3.39 5.91
C PRO A 439 26.89 4.40 6.71
N GLN A 440 26.34 5.44 6.06
CA GLN A 440 25.35 6.35 6.65
C GLN A 440 23.99 5.67 6.89
N PHE A 441 23.71 4.57 6.20
CA PHE A 441 22.48 3.80 6.30
C PHE A 441 22.80 2.31 6.54
N PRO A 442 23.22 1.92 7.76
CA PRO A 442 23.69 0.56 8.07
C PRO A 442 22.65 -0.55 7.84
N ASN A 443 21.38 -0.20 7.65
CA ASN A 443 20.32 -1.11 7.24
C ASN A 443 19.53 -0.59 6.03
N GLY A 444 20.09 0.31 5.22
CA GLY A 444 19.41 0.94 4.07
C GLY A 444 18.44 2.05 4.46
N ILE A 445 17.66 2.51 3.48
CA ILE A 445 16.60 3.51 3.66
C ILE A 445 15.24 2.93 3.27
N THR A 446 14.17 3.61 3.66
CA THR A 446 12.82 3.31 3.17
C THR A 446 12.10 4.57 2.74
N ILE A 447 11.18 4.39 1.81
CA ILE A 447 10.54 5.47 1.04
C ILE A 447 9.03 5.50 1.26
N PHE A 448 8.55 5.01 2.41
CA PHE A 448 7.15 5.09 2.78
C PHE A 448 6.94 5.70 4.19
N PRO A 449 5.73 6.22 4.48
CA PRO A 449 5.46 7.12 5.61
C PRO A 449 5.77 6.54 7.00
N GLY A 450 5.95 7.38 8.02
CA GLY A 450 6.16 6.99 9.42
C GLY A 450 7.48 7.41 10.08
N GLY A 451 8.39 8.09 9.37
CA GLY A 451 9.64 8.63 9.95
C GLY A 451 9.64 10.16 10.00
N PHE A 452 10.03 10.73 11.15
CA PHE A 452 10.03 12.18 11.39
C PHE A 452 11.32 12.65 12.06
N PRO A 453 11.93 13.75 11.57
CA PRO A 453 13.11 14.33 12.20
C PRO A 453 12.74 15.05 13.50
N LEU A 454 13.66 15.02 14.47
CA LEU A 454 13.55 15.67 15.78
C LEU A 454 14.45 16.91 15.81
N TYR A 455 13.87 18.07 16.09
CA TYR A 455 14.58 19.34 16.15
C TYR A 455 14.55 19.96 17.54
N ARG A 456 15.65 20.59 17.93
CA ARG A 456 15.75 21.44 19.12
C ARG A 456 16.36 22.76 18.72
N ASN A 457 15.63 23.86 18.94
CA ASN A 457 16.07 25.21 18.58
C ASN A 457 16.56 25.31 17.12
N GLY A 458 15.84 24.68 16.19
CA GLY A 458 16.17 24.65 14.76
C GLY A 458 17.34 23.73 14.37
N GLN A 459 17.95 22.99 15.30
CA GLN A 459 18.98 21.99 15.00
C GLN A 459 18.40 20.59 15.00
N LEU A 460 18.73 19.80 13.98
CA LEU A 460 18.38 18.38 13.88
C LEU A 460 19.18 17.59 14.93
N ILE A 461 18.52 16.94 15.88
CA ILE A 461 19.16 16.19 16.98
C ILE A 461 18.92 14.68 16.92
N GLY A 462 18.01 14.22 16.06
CA GLY A 462 17.69 12.81 15.88
C GLY A 462 16.45 12.62 15.02
N ALA A 463 15.85 11.43 15.08
CA ALA A 463 14.56 11.14 14.46
C ALA A 463 13.81 10.04 15.20
N ILE A 464 12.50 10.00 14.98
CA ILE A 464 11.62 8.88 15.33
C ILE A 464 11.20 8.15 14.05
N GLY A 465 11.02 6.83 14.14
CA GLY A 465 10.44 6.01 13.08
C GLY A 465 9.44 5.01 13.63
N ILE A 466 8.30 4.90 12.96
CA ILE A 466 7.18 4.02 13.34
C ILE A 466 6.89 3.04 12.22
N SER A 467 6.70 1.77 12.54
CA SER A 467 6.20 0.80 11.56
C SER A 467 5.36 -0.29 12.20
N GLY A 468 4.26 -0.65 11.54
CA GLY A 468 3.45 -1.82 11.84
C GLY A 468 2.21 -1.87 10.97
N ASP A 469 1.06 -1.50 11.51
CA ASP A 469 -0.24 -1.86 10.93
C ASP A 469 -0.85 -0.87 9.93
N GLY A 470 -0.13 0.15 9.48
CA GLY A 470 -0.59 1.02 8.40
C GLY A 470 0.24 2.30 8.26
N VAL A 471 0.45 2.75 7.01
CA VAL A 471 1.36 3.89 6.75
C VAL A 471 0.82 5.23 7.25
N ASP A 472 -0.49 5.46 7.19
CA ASP A 472 -1.10 6.69 7.72
C ASP A 472 -1.17 6.63 9.26
N GLN A 473 -1.35 5.44 9.84
CA GLN A 473 -1.24 5.18 11.27
C GLN A 473 0.19 5.42 11.79
N ASP A 474 1.20 4.96 11.05
CA ASP A 474 2.59 5.19 11.37
C ASP A 474 2.89 6.70 11.42
N ASP A 475 2.30 7.47 10.50
CA ASP A 475 2.44 8.93 10.46
C ASP A 475 1.87 9.64 11.69
N ILE A 476 0.63 9.33 12.08
CA ILE A 476 0.01 9.99 13.25
C ILE A 476 0.72 9.62 14.56
N VAL A 477 1.20 8.39 14.69
CA VAL A 477 2.01 7.96 15.84
C VAL A 477 3.37 8.63 15.83
N GLY A 478 4.04 8.69 14.67
CA GLY A 478 5.36 9.30 14.53
C GLY A 478 5.32 10.79 14.85
N ALA A 479 4.34 11.51 14.28
CA ALA A 479 4.11 12.92 14.57
C ALA A 479 3.76 13.17 16.04
N SER A 480 3.05 12.27 16.71
CA SER A 480 2.77 12.41 18.15
C SER A 480 4.05 12.34 18.98
N GLY A 481 4.99 11.45 18.61
CA GLY A 481 6.29 11.33 19.26
C GLY A 481 7.19 12.57 19.13
N THR A 482 6.98 13.42 18.12
CA THR A 482 7.80 14.62 17.89
C THR A 482 7.30 15.86 18.64
N SER A 483 6.25 15.76 19.48
CA SER A 483 5.57 16.94 20.07
C SER A 483 6.50 17.95 20.78
N ASN A 484 7.60 17.49 21.39
CA ASN A 484 8.59 18.35 22.06
C ASN A 484 9.80 18.73 21.19
N PHE A 485 9.83 18.25 19.94
CA PHE A 485 10.97 18.32 19.03
C PHE A 485 10.53 18.60 17.58
N LEU A 486 9.49 19.41 17.41
CA LEU A 486 8.98 19.75 16.09
C LEU A 486 10.01 20.54 15.28
N PRO A 487 10.14 20.30 13.96
CA PRO A 487 10.89 21.20 13.10
C PRO A 487 10.26 22.59 13.09
N PRO A 488 11.05 23.66 12.91
CA PRO A 488 10.51 24.98 12.57
C PRO A 488 9.59 24.89 11.35
N ASP A 489 8.43 25.55 11.42
CA ASP A 489 7.41 25.51 10.37
C ASP A 489 7.98 25.92 9.00
N ALA A 490 8.87 26.91 8.96
CA ALA A 490 9.47 27.46 7.75
C ALA A 490 10.38 26.48 6.98
N ILE A 491 10.85 25.41 7.64
CA ILE A 491 11.74 24.42 7.00
C ILE A 491 11.02 23.10 6.73
N ARG A 492 9.74 22.98 7.07
CA ARG A 492 8.99 21.73 6.92
C ARG A 492 8.68 21.48 5.44
N ALA A 493 8.80 20.21 5.00
CA ALA A 493 8.61 19.83 3.60
C ALA A 493 7.35 20.41 2.95
N ASP A 494 6.24 20.43 3.68
CA ASP A 494 4.95 20.95 3.23
C ASP A 494 4.91 22.48 3.08
N ARG A 495 6.03 23.18 3.20
CA ARG A 495 6.20 24.59 2.80
C ARG A 495 6.94 24.77 1.48
N PHE A 496 7.31 23.66 0.84
CA PHE A 496 7.99 23.66 -0.45
C PHE A 496 7.16 22.95 -1.51
N GLU A 497 7.47 23.28 -2.75
CA GLU A 497 6.94 22.66 -3.95
C GLU A 497 8.12 22.13 -4.78
N PHE A 498 7.88 21.05 -5.51
CA PHE A 498 8.77 20.55 -6.55
C PHE A 498 7.89 20.26 -7.76
N ASP A 499 8.27 20.78 -8.93
CA ASP A 499 7.51 20.65 -10.18
C ASP A 499 6.01 20.96 -10.00
N ASP A 500 5.74 22.18 -9.48
CA ASP A 500 4.42 22.73 -9.17
C ASP A 500 3.54 21.87 -8.24
N THR A 501 4.16 20.94 -7.50
CA THR A 501 3.48 20.03 -6.59
C THR A 501 3.97 20.21 -5.16
N ARG A 502 3.05 20.57 -4.27
CA ARG A 502 3.33 20.73 -2.84
C ARG A 502 3.76 19.41 -2.22
N LEU A 503 4.90 19.43 -1.54
CA LEU A 503 5.44 18.21 -0.93
C LEU A 503 4.62 17.79 0.30
N PRO A 504 4.33 16.49 0.47
CA PRO A 504 3.66 16.01 1.68
C PRO A 504 4.66 15.94 2.84
N TYR A 505 4.21 16.22 4.07
CA TYR A 505 5.00 16.02 5.29
C TYR A 505 4.40 14.95 6.21
N ALA A 506 3.10 15.01 6.48
CA ALA A 506 2.38 13.99 7.23
C ALA A 506 0.99 13.81 6.63
N LYS A 507 0.42 12.61 6.74
CA LYS A 507 -0.99 12.34 6.44
C LYS A 507 -1.57 11.52 7.57
N PHE A 508 -2.68 11.98 8.13
CA PHE A 508 -3.35 11.31 9.24
C PHE A 508 -4.62 10.60 8.77
N PRO A 509 -4.98 9.45 9.38
CA PRO A 509 -6.28 8.82 9.13
C PRO A 509 -7.40 9.79 9.52
N ARG A 510 -8.52 9.77 8.79
CA ARG A 510 -9.67 10.66 9.09
C ARG A 510 -10.45 10.25 10.33
N ASP A 511 -10.55 8.94 10.56
CA ASP A 511 -11.09 8.36 11.78
C ASP A 511 -10.00 7.50 12.42
N PRO A 512 -8.99 8.14 13.04
CA PRO A 512 -7.87 7.41 13.61
C PRO A 512 -8.30 6.61 14.84
N ASP A 513 -9.37 7.02 15.53
CA ASP A 513 -9.78 6.42 16.80
C ASP A 513 -10.95 5.43 16.65
N GLY A 514 -11.64 5.40 15.50
CA GLY A 514 -12.74 4.48 15.22
C GLY A 514 -14.03 4.75 16.01
N ILE A 515 -14.15 5.95 16.60
CA ILE A 515 -15.27 6.35 17.45
C ILE A 515 -16.21 7.22 16.62
N SER A 516 -17.37 6.65 16.24
CA SER A 516 -18.47 7.42 15.66
C SER A 516 -18.98 8.44 16.69
N GLY A 517 -18.54 9.69 16.57
CA GLY A 517 -19.21 10.86 17.14
C GLY A 517 -18.34 11.80 17.96
N ILE A 518 -17.60 12.71 17.32
CA ILE A 518 -17.23 14.03 17.90
C ILE A 518 -17.17 15.09 16.77
N THR A 519 -17.74 16.27 17.06
CA THR A 519 -17.93 17.47 16.21
C THR A 519 -16.68 17.99 15.47
N PRO A 520 -16.82 18.44 14.20
CA PRO A 520 -15.71 18.97 13.42
C PRO A 520 -15.14 20.27 14.02
N VAL A 521 -13.81 20.33 14.12
CA VAL A 521 -13.06 21.54 14.46
C VAL A 521 -12.94 22.41 13.20
N THR A 522 -13.38 23.66 13.28
CA THR A 522 -13.32 24.64 12.19
C THR A 522 -11.86 25.05 11.92
N LEU A 523 -11.37 24.79 10.71
CA LEU A 523 -10.06 25.26 10.24
C LEU A 523 -10.20 26.67 9.62
N PRO A 524 -9.21 27.57 9.78
CA PRO A 524 -9.23 28.90 9.17
C PRO A 524 -9.05 28.83 7.65
N THR A 525 -9.83 29.63 6.93
CA THR A 525 -9.79 29.76 5.46
C THR A 525 -8.63 30.64 5.01
N PHE A 526 -7.82 30.16 4.06
CA PHE A 526 -6.82 30.95 3.35
C PHE A 526 -7.42 31.51 2.06
N SER A 527 -7.26 32.81 1.81
CA SER A 527 -7.58 33.44 0.53
C SER A 527 -6.34 33.47 -0.37
N ALA A 528 -6.44 32.93 -1.59
CA ALA A 528 -5.42 33.10 -2.63
C ALA A 528 -5.97 33.99 -3.76
N LEU A 529 -5.14 34.93 -4.23
CA LEU A 529 -5.39 35.80 -5.37
C LEU A 529 -4.74 35.25 -6.64
N ALA A 530 -5.49 35.40 -7.75
CA ALA A 530 -5.09 35.65 -9.14
C ALA A 530 -4.73 34.48 -10.09
N ASN A 531 -5.58 34.38 -11.13
CA ASN A 531 -5.39 33.92 -12.52
C ASN A 531 -4.49 32.71 -12.80
N SER A 532 -5.09 31.53 -12.96
CA SER A 532 -4.50 30.43 -13.73
C SER A 532 -5.54 29.57 -14.44
N THR A 533 -5.14 29.02 -15.59
CA THR A 533 -5.95 28.12 -16.43
C THR A 533 -5.93 26.70 -15.84
N VAL A 534 -7.11 26.14 -15.58
CA VAL A 534 -7.32 24.80 -14.99
C VAL A 534 -8.33 24.02 -15.83
N GLU A 535 -8.13 22.71 -16.02
CA GLU A 535 -8.77 21.88 -17.06
C GLU A 535 -9.05 20.44 -16.57
N LEU A 536 -10.07 19.78 -17.13
CA LEU A 536 -10.33 18.35 -16.94
C LEU A 536 -9.65 17.56 -18.06
N ALA A 537 -8.79 16.61 -17.72
CA ALA A 537 -7.92 15.98 -18.72
C ALA A 537 -8.29 14.56 -19.11
N ASN A 538 -8.80 13.77 -18.18
CA ASN A 538 -9.23 12.40 -18.40
C ASN A 538 -10.50 12.13 -17.61
N ILE A 539 -11.32 11.23 -18.15
CA ILE A 539 -12.58 10.90 -17.55
C ILE A 539 -12.88 9.39 -17.66
N SER A 540 -13.32 8.77 -16.57
CA SER A 540 -13.68 7.36 -16.52
C SER A 540 -14.98 7.10 -15.77
N MET A 541 -15.67 6.00 -16.12
CA MET A 541 -16.93 5.59 -15.50
C MET A 541 -16.94 4.09 -15.30
N ARG A 542 -17.15 3.64 -14.06
CA ARG A 542 -17.34 2.23 -13.72
C ARG A 542 -18.72 2.02 -13.13
N LEU A 543 -19.51 1.14 -13.74
CA LEU A 543 -20.80 0.68 -13.22
C LEU A 543 -21.20 -0.64 -13.89
N LYS A 544 -22.25 -1.25 -13.35
CA LYS A 544 -22.88 -2.44 -13.92
C LYS A 544 -23.63 -2.09 -15.20
N VAL A 545 -23.30 -2.77 -16.28
CA VAL A 545 -23.98 -2.70 -17.58
C VAL A 545 -25.05 -3.80 -17.61
N GLU A 546 -26.27 -3.45 -17.98
CA GLU A 546 -27.40 -4.36 -18.18
C GLU A 546 -28.14 -4.01 -19.48
N ALA A 547 -29.06 -4.88 -19.94
CA ALA A 547 -29.88 -4.61 -21.12
C ALA A 547 -30.94 -3.52 -20.91
N GLY A 548 -31.48 -2.98 -22.01
CA GLY A 548 -32.59 -2.00 -21.97
C GLY A 548 -32.16 -0.63 -21.45
N GLU A 549 -32.95 -0.03 -20.57
CA GLU A 549 -32.70 1.33 -20.03
C GLU A 549 -31.49 1.42 -19.08
N LYS A 550 -30.84 0.28 -18.79
CA LYS A 550 -29.71 0.14 -17.86
C LYS A 550 -28.35 -0.07 -18.54
N LEU A 551 -28.25 0.25 -19.83
CA LEU A 551 -26.96 0.31 -20.53
C LEU A 551 -26.10 1.47 -19.99
N MET A 552 -24.78 1.34 -20.05
CA MET A 552 -23.88 2.43 -19.62
C MET A 552 -23.78 3.49 -20.70
N ILE A 553 -24.09 4.74 -20.34
CA ILE A 553 -23.88 5.92 -21.20
C ILE A 553 -22.97 6.90 -20.49
N GLY A 554 -21.86 7.24 -21.13
CA GLY A 554 -21.03 8.37 -20.75
C GLY A 554 -21.19 9.55 -21.70
N GLY A 555 -21.74 10.65 -21.21
CA GLY A 555 -21.81 11.92 -21.94
C GLY A 555 -20.61 12.82 -21.64
N PHE A 556 -20.08 13.46 -22.67
CA PHE A 556 -18.99 14.44 -22.55
C PHE A 556 -19.17 15.60 -23.53
N ILE A 557 -18.66 16.78 -23.16
CA ILE A 557 -18.75 17.99 -23.99
C ILE A 557 -17.36 18.49 -24.33
N MET A 558 -17.14 18.73 -25.61
CA MET A 558 -15.95 19.36 -26.16
C MET A 558 -16.21 20.88 -26.27
N THR A 559 -15.48 21.69 -25.50
CA THR A 559 -15.58 23.16 -25.54
C THR A 559 -14.32 23.76 -26.13
N GLY A 560 -14.47 24.68 -27.07
CA GLY A 560 -13.37 25.31 -27.80
C GLY A 560 -13.83 25.70 -29.19
N ASN A 561 -12.88 25.98 -30.07
CA ASN A 561 -13.14 26.36 -31.46
C ASN A 561 -12.46 25.44 -32.49
N GLU A 562 -11.64 24.48 -32.05
CA GLU A 562 -10.89 23.57 -32.94
C GLU A 562 -11.31 22.09 -32.73
N PRO A 563 -11.24 21.25 -33.77
CA PRO A 563 -11.40 19.81 -33.60
C PRO A 563 -10.30 19.23 -32.70
N LYS A 564 -10.62 18.23 -31.88
CA LYS A 564 -9.68 17.56 -30.97
C LYS A 564 -9.75 16.05 -31.11
N ARG A 565 -8.59 15.41 -31.03
CA ARG A 565 -8.43 13.95 -31.10
C ARG A 565 -8.51 13.34 -29.70
N VAL A 566 -9.36 12.33 -29.54
CA VAL A 566 -9.60 11.62 -28.28
C VAL A 566 -9.53 10.11 -28.47
N ILE A 567 -9.26 9.38 -27.38
CA ILE A 567 -9.52 7.93 -27.29
C ILE A 567 -10.71 7.70 -26.39
N VAL A 568 -11.65 6.86 -26.83
CA VAL A 568 -12.71 6.31 -25.99
C VAL A 568 -12.48 4.81 -25.84
N ARG A 569 -12.52 4.28 -24.62
CA ARG A 569 -12.32 2.84 -24.33
C ARG A 569 -13.49 2.27 -23.55
N ALA A 570 -13.81 1.02 -23.82
CA ALA A 570 -14.74 0.19 -23.07
C ALA A 570 -13.99 -1.06 -22.60
N ILE A 571 -13.74 -1.13 -21.29
CA ILE A 571 -12.92 -2.12 -20.61
C ILE A 571 -13.84 -3.05 -19.81
N GLY A 572 -13.58 -4.35 -19.90
CA GLY A 572 -14.42 -5.40 -19.32
C GLY A 572 -13.55 -6.51 -18.74
N PRO A 573 -13.10 -7.52 -19.52
CA PRO A 573 -12.32 -8.64 -19.00
C PRO A 573 -11.05 -8.23 -18.24
N SER A 574 -10.40 -7.12 -18.63
CA SER A 574 -9.21 -6.64 -17.92
C SER A 574 -9.49 -6.20 -16.48
N LEU A 575 -10.74 -5.92 -16.12
CA LEU A 575 -11.13 -5.59 -14.75
C LEU A 575 -11.03 -6.78 -13.78
N GLN A 576 -11.03 -8.02 -14.28
CA GLN A 576 -10.85 -9.21 -13.44
C GLN A 576 -9.47 -9.22 -12.78
N ALA A 577 -8.44 -8.78 -13.50
CA ALA A 577 -7.09 -8.58 -12.96
C ALA A 577 -7.04 -7.46 -11.91
N ALA A 578 -7.97 -6.51 -11.97
CA ALA A 578 -8.17 -5.45 -10.98
C ALA A 578 -9.07 -5.87 -9.79
N GLY A 579 -9.37 -7.17 -9.66
CA GLY A 579 -10.17 -7.72 -8.56
C GLY A 579 -11.69 -7.66 -8.76
N ILE A 580 -12.17 -7.19 -9.92
CA ILE A 580 -13.61 -7.13 -10.24
C ILE A 580 -14.04 -8.46 -10.87
N ARG A 581 -14.63 -9.34 -10.04
CA ARG A 581 -14.98 -10.71 -10.45
C ARG A 581 -16.14 -10.79 -11.45
N ASP A 582 -17.10 -9.85 -11.37
CA ASP A 582 -18.31 -9.80 -12.23
C ASP A 582 -18.10 -8.84 -13.42
N ALA A 583 -16.93 -8.87 -14.06
CA ALA A 583 -16.61 -7.95 -15.16
C ALA A 583 -17.34 -8.30 -16.46
N LEU A 584 -17.73 -7.28 -17.24
CA LEU A 584 -18.41 -7.46 -18.52
C LEU A 584 -17.51 -8.22 -19.50
N ALA A 585 -17.99 -9.35 -20.03
CA ALA A 585 -17.13 -10.29 -20.77
C ALA A 585 -16.77 -9.82 -22.20
N ASP A 586 -17.66 -9.06 -22.84
CA ASP A 586 -17.51 -8.63 -24.23
C ASP A 586 -18.08 -7.21 -24.41
N PRO A 587 -17.33 -6.17 -23.97
CA PRO A 587 -17.76 -4.79 -24.07
C PRO A 587 -17.68 -4.26 -25.52
N SER A 588 -18.83 -3.85 -26.04
CA SER A 588 -18.97 -3.12 -27.30
C SER A 588 -19.10 -1.63 -27.05
N LEU A 589 -18.47 -0.80 -27.90
CA LEU A 589 -18.41 0.65 -27.77
C LEU A 589 -19.06 1.35 -28.97
N GLU A 590 -19.88 2.36 -28.72
CA GLU A 590 -20.44 3.22 -29.76
C GLU A 590 -20.41 4.70 -29.32
N ILE A 591 -20.09 5.61 -30.23
CA ILE A 591 -20.05 7.06 -30.01
C ILE A 591 -21.18 7.71 -30.81
N HIS A 592 -21.96 8.59 -30.19
CA HIS A 592 -23.03 9.36 -30.81
C HIS A 592 -22.80 10.86 -30.67
N ASN A 593 -23.30 11.63 -31.63
CA ASN A 593 -23.34 13.09 -31.56
C ASN A 593 -24.59 13.62 -30.82
N ALA A 594 -24.70 14.94 -30.65
CA ALA A 594 -25.81 15.60 -29.97
C ALA A 594 -27.21 15.33 -30.57
N SER A 595 -27.32 14.87 -31.82
CA SER A 595 -28.60 14.47 -32.43
C SER A 595 -28.98 13.01 -32.13
N GLY A 596 -28.12 12.26 -31.42
CA GLY A 596 -28.26 10.83 -31.18
C GLY A 596 -27.75 9.94 -32.33
N ALA A 597 -27.23 10.53 -33.42
CA ALA A 597 -26.72 9.75 -34.55
C ALA A 597 -25.38 9.09 -34.20
N SER A 598 -25.26 7.80 -34.53
CA SER A 598 -24.01 7.02 -34.40
C SER A 598 -22.92 7.59 -35.28
N MET A 599 -21.73 7.77 -34.70
CA MET A 599 -20.54 8.29 -35.37
C MET A 599 -19.51 7.20 -35.62
N ALA A 600 -19.29 6.35 -34.62
CA ALA A 600 -18.29 5.29 -34.66
C ALA A 600 -18.70 4.16 -33.71
N ARG A 601 -18.44 2.92 -34.13
CA ARG A 601 -18.73 1.72 -33.36
C ARG A 601 -17.54 0.78 -33.44
N ASN A 602 -17.18 0.18 -32.31
CA ASN A 602 -16.18 -0.87 -32.26
C ASN A 602 -16.62 -2.01 -31.33
N LEU A 603 -16.26 -3.23 -31.73
CA LEU A 603 -16.45 -4.47 -30.97
C LEU A 603 -15.13 -5.05 -30.47
N ASN A 604 -14.02 -4.74 -31.15
CA ASN A 604 -12.70 -5.23 -30.80
C ASN A 604 -11.65 -4.17 -31.16
N TRP A 605 -10.87 -3.75 -30.17
CA TRP A 605 -9.87 -2.70 -30.35
C TRP A 605 -8.81 -3.03 -31.41
N GLN A 606 -8.59 -4.30 -31.75
CA GLN A 606 -7.64 -4.73 -32.78
C GLN A 606 -8.13 -4.56 -34.22
N ASP A 607 -9.43 -4.33 -34.45
CA ASP A 607 -10.02 -4.47 -35.80
C ASP A 607 -9.53 -3.40 -36.79
N ALA A 608 -9.57 -2.13 -36.40
CA ALA A 608 -9.35 -1.01 -37.34
C ALA A 608 -8.23 -0.03 -36.93
N GLN A 609 -8.00 0.17 -35.63
CA GLN A 609 -7.11 1.23 -35.10
C GLN A 609 -5.99 0.68 -34.23
N ARG A 610 -5.62 -0.60 -34.41
CA ARG A 610 -4.64 -1.31 -33.57
C ARG A 610 -3.32 -0.56 -33.42
N ASP A 611 -2.70 -0.19 -34.53
CA ASP A 611 -1.37 0.46 -34.50
C ASP A 611 -1.42 1.83 -33.84
N GLU A 612 -2.50 2.59 -34.07
CA GLU A 612 -2.76 3.90 -33.47
C GLU A 612 -2.97 3.80 -31.95
N LEU A 613 -3.74 2.79 -31.51
CA LEU A 613 -3.98 2.50 -30.09
C LEU A 613 -2.71 2.00 -29.39
N LEU A 614 -1.91 1.15 -30.03
CA LEU A 614 -0.61 0.71 -29.51
C LEU A 614 0.37 1.88 -29.38
N ALA A 615 0.46 2.73 -30.40
CA ALA A 615 1.34 3.90 -30.40
C ALA A 615 0.96 4.94 -29.33
N SER A 616 -0.33 5.06 -29.00
CA SER A 616 -0.80 5.92 -27.90
C SER A 616 -0.41 5.41 -26.50
N GLY A 617 0.01 4.14 -26.40
CA GLY A 617 0.21 3.45 -25.13
C GLY A 617 -1.10 3.09 -24.41
N LEU A 618 -2.27 3.44 -24.94
CA LEU A 618 -3.60 3.25 -24.30
C LEU A 618 -4.39 2.06 -24.88
N ALA A 619 -3.75 1.14 -25.60
CA ALA A 619 -4.42 -0.09 -26.05
C ALA A 619 -4.97 -0.91 -24.86
N PRO A 620 -6.22 -1.41 -24.95
CA PRO A 620 -6.75 -2.38 -23.98
C PRO A 620 -5.88 -3.65 -23.89
N SER A 621 -5.87 -4.30 -22.73
CA SER A 621 -5.05 -5.50 -22.49
C SER A 621 -5.74 -6.81 -22.90
N SER A 622 -7.07 -6.81 -23.02
CA SER A 622 -7.83 -7.97 -23.51
C SER A 622 -8.31 -7.74 -24.93
N ASP A 623 -8.22 -8.78 -25.76
CA ASP A 623 -8.67 -8.74 -27.15
C ASP A 623 -10.19 -8.62 -27.28
N ALA A 624 -10.95 -8.96 -26.24
CA ALA A 624 -12.40 -8.80 -26.22
C ALA A 624 -12.86 -7.37 -25.88
N GLU A 625 -11.93 -6.42 -25.69
CA GLU A 625 -12.26 -5.04 -25.33
C GLU A 625 -12.39 -4.13 -26.54
N SER A 626 -13.10 -3.01 -26.38
CA SER A 626 -13.33 -2.05 -27.47
C SER A 626 -12.65 -0.72 -27.20
N ALA A 627 -12.06 -0.11 -28.23
CA ALA A 627 -11.53 1.24 -28.16
C ALA A 627 -11.65 1.95 -29.52
N LEU A 628 -11.86 3.26 -29.49
CA LEU A 628 -11.99 4.11 -30.67
C LEU A 628 -11.11 5.35 -30.51
N VAL A 629 -10.33 5.68 -31.55
CA VAL A 629 -9.66 6.98 -31.66
C VAL A 629 -10.51 7.84 -32.58
N GLN A 630 -10.93 9.03 -32.11
CA GLN A 630 -11.82 9.90 -32.89
C GLN A 630 -11.39 11.36 -32.81
N THR A 631 -11.45 12.06 -33.95
CA THR A 631 -11.39 13.53 -33.97
C THR A 631 -12.80 14.10 -33.89
N LEU A 632 -13.06 14.91 -32.87
CA LEU A 632 -14.36 15.46 -32.54
C LEU A 632 -14.31 17.00 -32.57
N ASN A 633 -15.32 17.62 -33.17
CA ASN A 633 -15.50 19.06 -33.14
C ASN A 633 -15.98 19.50 -31.74
N PRO A 634 -15.91 20.80 -31.39
CA PRO A 634 -16.61 21.33 -30.23
C PRO A 634 -18.11 21.00 -30.29
N GLY A 635 -18.67 20.41 -29.23
CA GLY A 635 -20.03 19.87 -29.21
C GLY A 635 -20.25 18.82 -28.11
N ALA A 636 -21.50 18.39 -27.96
CA ALA A 636 -21.88 17.33 -27.02
C ALA A 636 -21.89 15.96 -27.69
N TYR A 637 -21.36 14.95 -26.99
CA TYR A 637 -21.25 13.58 -27.45
C TYR A 637 -21.62 12.60 -26.33
N THR A 638 -22.03 11.40 -26.71
CA THR A 638 -22.24 10.29 -25.78
C THR A 638 -21.52 9.06 -26.28
N ALA A 639 -20.83 8.36 -25.39
CA ALA A 639 -20.31 7.02 -25.63
C ALA A 639 -21.16 6.00 -24.87
N SER A 640 -21.65 4.98 -25.55
CA SER A 640 -22.42 3.89 -24.95
C SER A 640 -21.62 2.61 -24.94
N MET A 641 -21.71 1.87 -23.84
CA MET A 641 -21.18 0.52 -23.72
C MET A 641 -22.32 -0.49 -23.53
N THR A 642 -22.27 -1.55 -24.33
CA THR A 642 -23.21 -2.68 -24.28
C THR A 642 -22.45 -4.01 -24.37
N ALA A 643 -23.14 -5.13 -24.17
CA ALA A 643 -22.61 -6.46 -24.49
C ALA A 643 -23.56 -7.20 -25.44
N PRO A 644 -23.04 -8.12 -26.29
CA PRO A 644 -23.87 -9.02 -27.08
C PRO A 644 -24.91 -9.76 -26.24
N ASP A 645 -26.10 -9.96 -26.80
CA ASP A 645 -27.23 -10.69 -26.19
C ASP A 645 -27.72 -10.15 -24.82
N GLY A 646 -27.33 -8.92 -24.44
CA GLY A 646 -27.78 -8.27 -23.21
C GLY A 646 -27.14 -8.83 -21.93
N GLN A 647 -25.97 -9.47 -22.03
CA GLN A 647 -25.22 -9.95 -20.87
C GLN A 647 -24.89 -8.81 -19.90
N ALA A 648 -25.02 -9.09 -18.60
CA ALA A 648 -24.74 -8.12 -17.55
C ALA A 648 -23.32 -8.29 -17.00
N GLY A 649 -22.73 -7.19 -16.55
CA GLY A 649 -21.41 -7.20 -15.90
C GLY A 649 -20.89 -5.78 -15.67
N VAL A 650 -19.87 -5.64 -14.84
CA VAL A 650 -19.21 -4.36 -14.56
C VAL A 650 -18.33 -3.97 -15.75
N GLY A 651 -18.59 -2.82 -16.33
CA GLY A 651 -17.75 -2.23 -17.37
C GLY A 651 -17.05 -0.96 -16.87
N LEU A 652 -16.00 -0.56 -17.56
CA LEU A 652 -15.31 0.70 -17.39
C LEU A 652 -15.22 1.44 -18.73
N LEU A 653 -15.87 2.60 -18.84
CA LEU A 653 -15.82 3.48 -20.00
C LEU A 653 -14.86 4.64 -19.73
N GLU A 654 -13.97 4.95 -20.65
CA GLU A 654 -12.94 5.99 -20.46
C GLU A 654 -12.83 6.89 -21.69
N VAL A 655 -12.54 8.18 -21.46
CA VAL A 655 -12.24 9.16 -22.50
C VAL A 655 -10.92 9.86 -22.16
N TYR A 656 -9.97 9.82 -23.10
CA TYR A 656 -8.64 10.42 -23.00
C TYR A 656 -8.46 11.50 -24.06
N ASP A 657 -7.93 12.64 -23.64
CA ASP A 657 -7.40 13.66 -24.56
C ASP A 657 -6.03 13.23 -25.10
N LEU A 658 -5.89 13.15 -26.43
CA LEU A 658 -4.62 12.81 -27.08
C LEU A 658 -3.80 14.02 -27.53
N ASP A 659 -4.34 15.23 -27.37
CA ASP A 659 -3.72 16.47 -27.84
C ASP A 659 -3.84 17.56 -26.77
N ALA A 660 -3.00 17.44 -25.74
CA ALA A 660 -2.97 18.37 -24.62
C ALA A 660 -2.57 19.81 -25.00
N ALA A 661 -1.98 20.02 -26.19
CA ALA A 661 -1.57 21.34 -26.67
C ALA A 661 -2.71 22.13 -27.36
N ASN A 662 -3.73 21.44 -27.86
CA ASN A 662 -4.88 22.04 -28.56
C ASN A 662 -5.85 22.72 -27.59
N ALA A 663 -6.32 23.95 -27.91
CA ALA A 663 -7.18 24.86 -27.12
C ALA A 663 -8.63 24.39 -26.81
N THR A 664 -9.14 23.38 -27.51
CA THR A 664 -10.41 22.72 -27.15
C THR A 664 -10.22 21.88 -25.87
N ARG A 665 -11.27 21.63 -25.08
CA ARG A 665 -11.21 20.95 -23.76
C ARG A 665 -12.44 20.09 -23.51
N LEU A 666 -12.29 19.09 -22.63
CA LEU A 666 -13.41 18.39 -22.02
C LEU A 666 -14.00 19.27 -20.90
N ALA A 667 -15.25 19.69 -21.03
CA ALA A 667 -15.87 20.63 -20.08
C ALA A 667 -16.80 19.97 -19.06
N ASN A 668 -17.56 18.96 -19.47
CA ASN A 668 -18.59 18.33 -18.65
C ASN A 668 -18.49 16.81 -18.74
N LEU A 669 -18.91 16.15 -17.65
CA LEU A 669 -19.06 14.71 -17.57
C LEU A 669 -20.46 14.32 -17.11
N SER A 670 -21.06 13.31 -17.74
CA SER A 670 -22.27 12.66 -17.22
C SER A 670 -22.21 11.15 -17.39
N ALA A 671 -22.64 10.39 -16.39
CA ALA A 671 -22.74 8.93 -16.42
C ALA A 671 -24.16 8.51 -16.08
N ARG A 672 -24.81 7.73 -16.95
CA ARG A 672 -26.14 7.14 -16.68
C ARG A 672 -26.06 5.62 -16.72
N GLY A 673 -26.65 4.97 -15.74
CA GLY A 673 -26.84 3.52 -15.72
C GLY A 673 -27.21 2.96 -14.35
N SER A 674 -27.09 1.65 -14.20
CA SER A 674 -27.55 0.90 -13.02
C SER A 674 -26.71 1.20 -11.78
N VAL A 675 -27.38 1.51 -10.66
CA VAL A 675 -26.81 1.65 -9.32
C VAL A 675 -27.39 0.54 -8.44
N GLY A 676 -26.53 -0.37 -8.00
CA GLY A 676 -26.84 -1.52 -7.16
C GLY A 676 -26.45 -1.32 -5.69
N ARG A 677 -26.38 -2.44 -4.96
CA ARG A 677 -25.98 -2.49 -3.55
C ARG A 677 -24.49 -2.81 -3.42
N SER A 678 -23.93 -2.50 -2.25
CA SER A 678 -22.54 -2.84 -1.90
C SER A 678 -21.54 -2.30 -2.92
N ASP A 679 -20.90 -3.17 -3.70
CA ASP A 679 -19.84 -2.78 -4.65
C ASP A 679 -20.39 -2.38 -6.03
N ASP A 680 -21.69 -2.60 -6.29
CA ASP A 680 -22.36 -2.26 -7.57
C ASP A 680 -22.77 -0.77 -7.64
N VAL A 681 -22.00 0.13 -7.03
CA VAL A 681 -22.21 1.59 -7.09
C VAL A 681 -21.72 2.17 -8.41
N MET A 682 -22.24 3.34 -8.80
CA MET A 682 -21.74 4.08 -9.95
C MET A 682 -20.53 4.93 -9.53
N ILE A 683 -19.46 4.85 -10.31
CA ILE A 683 -18.20 5.56 -10.03
C ILE A 683 -17.79 6.37 -11.25
N GLY A 684 -17.69 7.70 -11.10
CA GLY A 684 -17.13 8.62 -12.08
C GLY A 684 -15.73 9.09 -11.66
N GLY A 685 -14.68 8.62 -12.32
CA GLY A 685 -13.31 9.10 -12.14
C GLY A 685 -13.03 10.32 -13.03
N PHE A 686 -12.32 11.31 -12.51
CA PHE A 686 -11.92 12.49 -13.27
C PHE A 686 -10.59 13.06 -12.78
N ILE A 687 -9.82 13.68 -13.68
CA ILE A 687 -8.54 14.33 -13.36
C ILE A 687 -8.68 15.83 -13.54
N VAL A 688 -8.31 16.59 -12.50
CA VAL A 688 -8.13 18.03 -12.55
C VAL A 688 -6.66 18.34 -12.82
N ARG A 689 -6.37 19.16 -13.84
CA ARG A 689 -5.03 19.66 -14.17
C ARG A 689 -4.98 21.18 -14.12
N GLY A 690 -3.97 21.75 -13.46
CA GLY A 690 -3.66 23.18 -13.53
C GLY A 690 -2.53 23.62 -12.61
N ASN A 691 -2.06 24.84 -12.84
CA ASN A 691 -0.94 25.44 -12.14
C ASN A 691 -1.38 26.04 -10.79
N GLY A 692 -1.57 25.19 -9.78
CA GLY A 692 -1.80 25.59 -8.38
C GLY A 692 -3.19 26.15 -8.01
N ALA A 693 -4.10 26.40 -8.96
CA ALA A 693 -5.46 26.84 -8.67
C ALA A 693 -6.44 25.67 -8.48
N GLN A 694 -7.46 25.87 -7.65
CA GLN A 694 -8.56 24.94 -7.49
C GLN A 694 -9.61 25.17 -8.59
N VAL A 695 -10.16 24.09 -9.16
CA VAL A 695 -11.40 24.14 -9.96
C VAL A 695 -12.57 24.05 -9.03
N ARG A 696 -13.49 25.00 -9.14
CA ARG A 696 -14.80 24.90 -8.52
C ARG A 696 -15.72 24.09 -9.42
N LEU A 697 -16.24 22.98 -8.88
CA LEU A 697 -17.13 22.05 -9.56
C LEU A 697 -18.47 21.99 -8.83
N LEU A 698 -19.54 21.80 -9.59
CA LEU A 698 -20.79 21.23 -9.09
C LEU A 698 -20.82 19.76 -9.52
N VAL A 699 -20.90 18.86 -8.55
CA VAL A 699 -21.17 17.44 -8.82
C VAL A 699 -22.57 17.13 -8.32
N ARG A 700 -23.41 16.53 -9.17
CA ARG A 700 -24.78 16.17 -8.80
C ARG A 700 -25.12 14.75 -9.20
N ALA A 701 -25.99 14.13 -8.42
CA ALA A 701 -26.55 12.82 -8.69
C ALA A 701 -28.07 12.91 -8.73
N VAL A 702 -28.63 12.59 -9.90
CA VAL A 702 -30.04 12.70 -10.25
C VAL A 702 -30.64 11.30 -10.29
N GLY A 703 -31.83 11.16 -9.72
CA GLY A 703 -32.49 9.88 -9.49
C GLY A 703 -33.99 10.01 -9.73
N PRO A 704 -34.80 10.44 -8.75
CA PRO A 704 -36.25 10.59 -8.90
C PRO A 704 -36.68 11.41 -10.12
N SER A 705 -35.93 12.46 -10.49
CA SER A 705 -36.26 13.32 -11.64
C SER A 705 -36.19 12.57 -12.99
N LEU A 706 -35.49 11.43 -13.06
CA LEU A 706 -35.39 10.63 -14.28
C LEU A 706 -36.72 9.99 -14.69
N ALA A 707 -37.68 9.82 -13.77
CA ALA A 707 -39.02 9.32 -14.08
C ALA A 707 -39.74 10.21 -15.13
N ALA A 708 -39.55 11.53 -15.03
CA ALA A 708 -40.11 12.48 -15.98
C ALA A 708 -39.44 12.40 -17.37
N GLN A 709 -38.28 11.74 -17.47
CA GLN A 709 -37.53 11.49 -18.71
C GLN A 709 -37.79 10.09 -19.27
N GLY A 710 -38.82 9.38 -18.77
CA GLY A 710 -39.23 8.07 -19.25
C GLY A 710 -38.52 6.88 -18.62
N ILE A 711 -37.62 7.09 -17.65
CA ILE A 711 -36.98 6.00 -16.90
C ILE A 711 -37.98 5.37 -15.94
N THR A 712 -38.24 4.07 -16.09
CA THR A 712 -39.28 3.40 -15.28
C THR A 712 -38.81 3.00 -13.88
N GLU A 713 -37.50 2.84 -13.68
CA GLU A 713 -36.88 2.36 -12.43
C GLU A 713 -35.77 3.33 -11.94
N PRO A 714 -36.09 4.59 -11.60
CA PRO A 714 -35.10 5.56 -11.13
C PRO A 714 -34.56 5.21 -9.73
N LEU A 715 -33.30 5.57 -9.44
CA LEU A 715 -32.75 5.52 -8.09
C LEU A 715 -33.49 6.53 -7.20
N LEU A 716 -34.31 6.06 -6.27
CA LEU A 716 -35.28 6.91 -5.56
C LEU A 716 -34.69 7.84 -4.48
N ASP A 717 -33.47 7.55 -4.01
CA ASP A 717 -32.76 8.32 -2.99
C ASP A 717 -31.25 8.25 -3.26
N PRO A 718 -30.74 9.04 -4.21
CA PRO A 718 -29.32 9.05 -4.58
C PRO A 718 -28.48 9.72 -3.49
N ARG A 719 -27.33 9.11 -3.17
CA ARG A 719 -26.30 9.63 -2.28
C ARG A 719 -25.00 9.80 -3.04
N LEU A 720 -24.38 10.98 -2.93
CA LEU A 720 -23.14 11.34 -3.58
C LEU A 720 -21.96 11.37 -2.60
N GLU A 721 -20.82 10.86 -3.03
CA GLU A 721 -19.52 11.06 -2.39
C GLU A 721 -18.48 11.51 -3.41
N ILE A 722 -17.60 12.45 -3.03
CA ILE A 722 -16.42 12.84 -3.81
C ILE A 722 -15.18 12.42 -3.04
N ARG A 723 -14.21 11.80 -3.69
CA ARG A 723 -12.97 11.26 -3.10
C ARG A 723 -11.78 11.74 -3.91
N ASP A 724 -10.62 11.92 -3.26
CA ASP A 724 -9.36 12.16 -3.97
C ASP A 724 -8.77 10.85 -4.54
N GLY A 725 -7.67 10.97 -5.28
CA GLY A 725 -6.96 9.84 -5.92
C GLY A 725 -6.36 8.84 -4.94
N ASN A 726 -6.40 9.14 -3.63
CA ASN A 726 -6.03 8.23 -2.55
C ASN A 726 -7.27 7.60 -1.89
N GLY A 727 -8.45 7.74 -2.49
CA GLY A 727 -9.73 7.20 -2.03
C GLY A 727 -10.36 7.99 -0.88
N ALA A 728 -9.82 9.15 -0.54
CA ALA A 728 -10.23 9.88 0.65
C ALA A 728 -11.44 10.79 0.33
N LEU A 729 -12.63 10.48 0.89
CA LEU A 729 -13.83 11.36 0.96
C LEU A 729 -13.58 12.87 1.23
N LEU A 730 -13.72 13.69 0.21
CA LEU A 730 -13.65 15.15 0.25
C LEU A 730 -15.00 15.79 0.54
N ALA A 731 -16.09 15.24 0.00
CA ALA A 731 -17.45 15.71 0.23
C ALA A 731 -18.44 14.55 0.16
N ALA A 732 -19.54 14.65 0.89
CA ALA A 732 -20.69 13.76 0.76
C ALA A 732 -21.97 14.58 0.87
N ASN A 733 -22.99 14.17 0.13
CA ASN A 733 -24.33 14.76 0.19
C ASN A 733 -25.37 13.68 -0.09
N ASN A 734 -26.53 13.77 0.55
CA ASN A 734 -27.69 12.91 0.25
C ASN A 734 -28.81 13.76 -0.36
N ASP A 735 -29.15 14.85 0.32
CA ASP A 735 -30.15 15.81 -0.12
C ASP A 735 -29.46 17.16 -0.36
N TRP A 736 -29.57 17.68 -1.58
CA TRP A 736 -28.79 18.85 -1.99
C TRP A 736 -29.15 20.13 -1.21
N CYS A 737 -30.35 20.18 -0.62
CA CYS A 737 -30.81 21.29 0.21
C CYS A 737 -30.19 21.31 1.63
N GLU A 738 -29.47 20.27 2.07
CA GLU A 738 -29.04 20.17 3.48
C GLU A 738 -27.83 21.02 3.85
N THR A 739 -26.84 21.15 2.98
CA THR A 739 -25.53 21.73 3.34
C THR A 739 -25.12 22.93 2.50
N GLN A 740 -25.48 22.98 1.22
CA GLN A 740 -25.02 24.00 0.25
C GLN A 740 -26.15 24.59 -0.60
N GLU A 741 -27.40 24.60 -0.09
CA GLU A 741 -28.59 24.94 -0.88
C GLU A 741 -28.48 26.27 -1.63
N ALA A 742 -28.09 27.36 -0.93
CA ALA A 742 -27.98 28.68 -1.55
C ALA A 742 -26.90 28.74 -2.65
N GLU A 743 -25.77 28.04 -2.44
CA GLU A 743 -24.66 27.97 -3.37
C GLU A 743 -25.03 27.14 -4.61
N ILE A 744 -25.71 26.01 -4.42
CA ILE A 744 -26.19 25.14 -5.49
C ILE A 744 -27.29 25.84 -6.29
N ARG A 745 -28.26 26.53 -5.66
CA ARG A 745 -29.28 27.32 -6.38
C ARG A 745 -28.66 28.40 -7.25
N ALA A 746 -27.60 29.05 -6.78
CA ALA A 746 -26.90 30.10 -7.53
C ALA A 746 -26.27 29.59 -8.84
N THR A 747 -25.98 28.29 -8.96
CA THR A 747 -25.47 27.70 -10.21
C THR A 747 -26.51 27.58 -11.32
N SER A 748 -27.80 27.70 -10.99
CA SER A 748 -28.93 27.36 -11.89
C SER A 748 -28.95 25.89 -12.36
N LEU A 749 -28.15 25.02 -11.73
CA LEU A 749 -28.01 23.59 -12.04
C LEU A 749 -28.47 22.70 -10.87
N ALA A 750 -29.21 23.27 -9.93
CA ALA A 750 -29.78 22.52 -8.80
C ALA A 750 -30.64 21.34 -9.29
N PRO A 751 -30.53 20.15 -8.67
CA PRO A 751 -31.42 19.05 -8.97
C PRO A 751 -32.91 19.44 -8.77
N PRO A 752 -33.84 19.01 -9.65
CA PRO A 752 -35.26 19.35 -9.51
C PRO A 752 -35.95 18.74 -8.28
N ASP A 753 -35.54 17.53 -7.86
CA ASP A 753 -36.07 16.87 -6.66
C ASP A 753 -35.17 17.16 -5.45
N ALA A 754 -35.77 17.41 -4.28
CA ALA A 754 -35.03 17.75 -3.07
C ALA A 754 -34.25 16.57 -2.47
N ARG A 755 -34.65 15.33 -2.79
CA ARG A 755 -33.98 14.08 -2.39
C ARG A 755 -32.77 13.73 -3.26
N GLU A 756 -32.48 14.57 -4.26
CA GLU A 756 -31.31 14.37 -5.11
C GLU A 756 -30.06 14.96 -4.45
N SER A 757 -28.90 14.39 -4.76
CA SER A 757 -27.65 14.85 -4.15
C SER A 757 -26.94 15.87 -5.02
N ALA A 758 -26.36 16.89 -4.41
CA ALA A 758 -25.38 17.74 -5.09
C ALA A 758 -24.39 18.37 -4.12
N THR A 759 -23.18 18.63 -4.60
CA THR A 759 -22.14 19.33 -3.83
C THR A 759 -21.36 20.28 -4.73
N VAL A 760 -21.07 21.47 -4.20
CA VAL A 760 -20.11 22.40 -4.81
C VAL A 760 -18.77 22.23 -4.11
N ILE A 761 -17.72 21.95 -4.86
CA ILE A 761 -16.41 21.64 -4.30
C ILE A 761 -15.28 22.29 -5.12
N SER A 762 -14.26 22.79 -4.42
CA SER A 762 -13.04 23.33 -5.03
C SER A 762 -11.91 22.30 -4.94
N LEU A 763 -11.40 21.85 -6.07
CA LEU A 763 -10.42 20.77 -6.17
C LEU A 763 -9.13 21.25 -6.83
N GLY A 764 -7.98 20.99 -6.20
CA GLY A 764 -6.67 21.25 -6.80
C GLY A 764 -6.31 20.22 -7.87
N SER A 765 -5.12 20.31 -8.45
CA SER A 765 -4.63 19.30 -9.39
C SER A 765 -4.54 17.91 -8.75
N GLY A 766 -5.01 16.90 -9.47
CA GLY A 766 -5.03 15.51 -8.98
C GLY A 766 -6.13 14.67 -9.62
N ALA A 767 -6.09 13.37 -9.34
CA ALA A 767 -7.18 12.45 -9.65
C ALA A 767 -8.25 12.50 -8.56
N TYR A 768 -9.51 12.36 -8.96
CA TYR A 768 -10.67 12.37 -8.07
C TYR A 768 -11.70 11.34 -8.53
N THR A 769 -12.58 10.95 -7.62
CA THR A 769 -13.63 9.97 -7.85
C THR A 769 -14.95 10.46 -7.26
N ALA A 770 -15.99 10.55 -8.07
CA ALA A 770 -17.36 10.74 -7.62
C ALA A 770 -18.06 9.38 -7.55
N ILE A 771 -18.68 9.04 -6.42
CA ILE A 771 -19.41 7.80 -6.19
C ILE A 771 -20.88 8.13 -5.99
N LEU A 772 -21.73 7.52 -6.80
CA LEU A 772 -23.18 7.56 -6.69
C LEU A 772 -23.68 6.19 -6.22
N GLN A 773 -24.38 6.19 -5.09
CA GLN A 773 -25.01 5.01 -4.50
C GLN A 773 -26.42 5.34 -4.01
N GLY A 774 -27.25 4.33 -3.74
CA GLY A 774 -28.54 4.55 -3.09
C GLY A 774 -28.41 4.71 -1.57
N ASN A 775 -29.05 5.73 -1.00
CA ASN A 775 -29.19 5.85 0.44
C ASN A 775 -29.93 4.63 1.01
N GLY A 776 -29.50 4.14 2.17
CA GLY A 776 -30.07 2.92 2.78
C GLY A 776 -29.98 1.66 1.90
N GLY A 777 -29.15 1.64 0.84
CA GLY A 777 -29.03 0.51 -0.08
C GLY A 777 -30.18 0.39 -1.08
N THR A 778 -30.82 1.50 -1.44
CA THR A 778 -31.73 1.57 -2.59
C THR A 778 -30.98 1.32 -3.90
N THR A 779 -31.70 0.86 -4.93
CA THR A 779 -31.14 0.52 -6.24
C THR A 779 -32.00 1.12 -7.34
N GLY A 780 -31.43 1.38 -8.51
CA GLY A 780 -32.16 1.93 -9.66
C GLY A 780 -31.22 2.58 -10.66
N VAL A 781 -31.78 3.23 -11.68
CA VAL A 781 -31.01 4.02 -12.65
C VAL A 781 -30.67 5.37 -12.03
N GLY A 782 -29.37 5.68 -11.97
CA GLY A 782 -28.86 6.98 -11.53
C GLY A 782 -28.21 7.74 -12.69
N LEU A 783 -28.14 9.06 -12.56
CA LEU A 783 -27.38 9.94 -13.44
C LEU A 783 -26.42 10.77 -12.59
N LEU A 784 -25.11 10.57 -12.77
CA LEU A 784 -24.05 11.34 -12.13
C LEU A 784 -23.53 12.40 -13.11
N GLU A 785 -23.43 13.65 -12.69
CA GLU A 785 -23.00 14.75 -13.55
C GLU A 785 -21.97 15.65 -12.85
N LEU A 786 -20.97 16.10 -13.59
CA LEU A 786 -19.94 17.02 -13.13
C LEU A 786 -19.92 18.25 -14.06
N TYR A 787 -20.11 19.40 -13.44
CA TYR A 787 -20.12 20.71 -14.08
C TYR A 787 -18.98 21.55 -13.54
N ARG A 788 -18.17 22.09 -14.44
CA ARG A 788 -17.24 23.16 -14.06
C ARG A 788 -18.00 24.47 -13.85
N LEU A 789 -17.83 25.08 -12.68
CA LEU A 789 -18.37 26.41 -12.38
C LEU A 789 -17.31 27.47 -12.76
N GLN A 790 -17.75 28.53 -13.44
CA GLN A 790 -16.90 29.67 -13.80
C GLN A 790 -16.90 30.75 -12.72
#